data_AF-W0DP78-F1
#
_entry.id   AF-W0DP78-F1
#
_cell.length_a   1.000
_cell.length_b   1.000
_cell.length_c   1.000
_cell.angle_alpha   90.00
_cell.angle_beta   90.00
_cell.angle_gamma   90.00
#
_symmetry.space_group_name_H-M   'P 1'
#
loop_
_entity.id
_entity.type
_entity.pdbx_description
1 polymer ?
#
loop_
_entity_poly.entity_id
_entity_poly.type
_entity_poly.pdbx_seq_one_letter_code
_entity_poly.pdbx_strand_id
1 'polypeptide(L)'
;MNKRAGLGLLYGWLALLLVSAGVAHATERLEVIEVDGQVERAAGPAELLDMASGGHTTVRALRAFGRLPDEFGALALSLRGAGVDLLAAGIPEVEALQADAEAGRLDADPDALERLLALLQEHDYLDWAALQAGHELEPAGPGLLRGEGRAVLRDAGGTLLALELHGGVRETRGALEQAEAGPSASPDADDRLALGRVAADRDGVSRDAPALSEPALALREALDRLFTEPGSPWVLGGEIGIDEHPDGRIGLLLPSLTLEAPDDVTAELGDLAAELRPLGSERWEVTVQLPGDVPLRDRKGDLAARISIGERSMSGVWAGDLASPLQLAVHLGDLVLESEAPTAALDPEQPGRLDAQRLALTLDLDEREPGVVTGPLAFVVEGVSLASAAAEPIGHLGRLSVGVDYEDVDLAGLAAFGDMAAAPETLMERDPAELLSELLTALGGMQSRIEVEDLAVQAPPGEVGHLRVARAALNTGFVPSAAGELKRDLWANLEGRGWSFGDEEYAFDLDAAEWNLRLDRIAPMTLLQLGLASLMTGELAEDDLIASAQEILGGFSVGLSLHGANGQMVAEYLADEPPFGLEQFEFGLGLSDLDTPAPGVSLAYRHRGIAGLPMGMTPIPDELFPQELVLDLVASRLPGAFLADGAALQGAAGNGAEIAQDAMAAMLENDTRIDIQEFVIDLPVGGLRLHGNSWVDTEEVGSGVLRSEMELQIRNFDTLLDLALELADNDQERQQIMGIATILKMAGEERENDAGEPVHFYHLHANSLGEFQVNGHDLGMLLMDEGH
;
A
#
# COMPACT_ATOMS: atom_id res chain seq x y z
N MET A 1 -6.95 22.60 9.07
CA MET A 1 -5.90 22.90 8.06
C MET A 1 -4.77 23.61 8.79
N ASN A 2 -3.51 23.28 8.49
CA ASN A 2 -2.26 23.65 9.20
C ASN A 2 -1.76 22.75 10.36
N LYS A 3 -2.06 21.44 10.29
CA LYS A 3 -1.25 20.37 10.92
C LYS A 3 -0.08 19.86 10.03
N ARG A 4 0.13 20.50 8.87
CA ARG A 4 1.05 20.06 7.80
C ARG A 4 2.50 20.52 7.94
N ALA A 5 2.79 21.59 8.68
CA ALA A 5 4.15 22.17 8.74
C ALA A 5 5.17 21.30 9.50
N GLY A 6 4.76 20.65 10.60
CA GLY A 6 5.64 19.77 11.39
C GLY A 6 5.94 18.42 10.71
N LEU A 7 4.94 17.83 10.04
CA LEU A 7 5.15 16.63 9.22
C LEU A 7 5.90 16.95 7.91
N GLY A 8 5.64 18.11 7.29
CA GLY A 8 6.32 18.56 6.07
C GLY A 8 7.84 18.69 6.22
N LEU A 9 8.32 19.09 7.41
CA LEU A 9 9.76 19.16 7.72
C LEU A 9 10.40 17.78 7.90
N LEU A 10 9.66 16.81 8.45
CA LEU A 10 10.11 15.41 8.53
C LEU A 10 10.12 14.76 7.14
N TYR A 11 9.10 15.03 6.32
CA TYR A 11 9.06 14.65 4.89
C TYR A 11 10.16 15.33 4.09
N GLY A 12 10.54 16.57 4.40
CA GLY A 12 11.65 17.27 3.76
C GLY A 12 13.01 16.63 4.04
N TRP A 13 13.23 16.12 5.26
CA TRP A 13 14.45 15.36 5.61
C TRP A 13 14.41 13.90 5.14
N LEU A 14 13.24 13.26 5.13
CA LEU A 14 13.07 11.93 4.51
C LEU A 14 13.27 12.03 3.00
N ALA A 15 12.77 13.09 2.36
CA ALA A 15 13.03 13.44 0.98
C ALA A 15 14.50 13.83 0.78
N LEU A 16 15.17 14.49 1.73
CA LEU A 16 16.62 14.74 1.65
C LEU A 16 17.42 13.43 1.56
N LEU A 17 17.00 12.39 2.28
CA LEU A 17 17.63 11.06 2.28
C LEU A 17 17.17 10.18 1.10
N LEU A 18 15.93 10.33 0.64
CA LEU A 18 15.37 9.62 -0.51
C LEU A 18 15.78 10.24 -1.85
N VAL A 19 15.99 11.56 -1.93
CA VAL A 19 16.48 12.27 -3.12
C VAL A 19 17.95 11.99 -3.34
N SER A 20 18.74 11.70 -2.29
CA SER A 20 20.06 11.08 -2.47
C SER A 20 20.01 9.63 -2.98
N ALA A 21 18.82 9.03 -3.11
CA ALA A 21 18.60 7.65 -3.57
C ALA A 21 17.64 7.51 -4.78
N GLY A 22 17.10 8.59 -5.37
CA GLY A 22 16.32 8.51 -6.61
C GLY A 22 15.10 9.43 -6.68
N VAL A 23 15.14 10.34 -7.67
CA VAL A 23 14.08 11.09 -8.37
C VAL A 23 12.75 11.32 -7.64
N ALA A 24 12.53 12.54 -7.14
CA ALA A 24 11.20 13.09 -6.90
C ALA A 24 10.89 14.14 -7.98
N HIS A 25 9.87 13.91 -8.79
CA HIS A 25 9.37 14.92 -9.72
C HIS A 25 8.60 16.00 -8.94
N ALA A 26 9.16 17.21 -8.87
CA ALA A 26 8.43 18.37 -8.40
C ALA A 26 7.33 18.72 -9.43
N THR A 27 6.08 18.75 -9.00
CA THR A 27 4.98 19.30 -9.81
C THR A 27 5.19 20.80 -9.99
N GLU A 28 5.52 21.23 -11.20
CA GLU A 28 5.62 22.65 -11.55
C GLU A 28 4.28 23.37 -11.29
N ARG A 29 4.34 24.58 -10.73
CA ARG A 29 3.18 25.48 -10.59
C ARG A 29 3.47 26.76 -11.36
N LEU A 30 2.49 27.24 -12.12
CA LEU A 30 2.58 28.47 -12.90
C LEU A 30 1.67 29.54 -12.27
N GLU A 31 2.23 30.69 -11.92
CA GLU A 31 1.46 31.84 -11.41
C GLU A 31 0.96 32.70 -12.58
N VAL A 32 -0.34 33.01 -12.62
CA VAL A 32 -0.90 33.98 -13.56
C VAL A 32 -0.51 35.38 -13.14
N ILE A 33 0.28 36.08 -13.93
CA ILE A 33 0.76 37.45 -13.63
C ILE A 33 -0.18 38.51 -14.20
N GLU A 34 -0.66 38.29 -15.42
CA GLU A 34 -1.48 39.24 -16.15
C GLU A 34 -2.46 38.50 -17.04
N VAL A 35 -3.68 39.02 -17.19
CA VAL A 35 -4.69 38.50 -18.13
C VAL A 35 -5.25 39.68 -18.91
N ASP A 36 -5.11 39.63 -20.23
CA ASP A 36 -5.70 40.58 -21.18
C ASP A 36 -6.77 39.86 -22.01
N GLY A 37 -8.00 40.40 -22.05
CA GLY A 37 -9.15 39.73 -22.67
C GLY A 37 -9.93 38.80 -21.71
N GLN A 38 -10.70 37.87 -22.27
CA GLN A 38 -11.54 36.94 -21.52
C GLN A 38 -10.93 35.55 -21.56
N VAL A 39 -10.21 35.18 -20.49
CA VAL A 39 -9.74 33.82 -20.26
C VAL A 39 -10.48 33.27 -19.05
N GLU A 40 -11.13 32.13 -19.19
CA GLU A 40 -11.84 31.44 -18.13
C GLU A 40 -11.24 30.05 -17.89
N ARG A 41 -11.24 29.62 -16.64
CA ARG A 41 -10.86 28.27 -16.21
C ARG A 41 -12.11 27.52 -15.76
N ALA A 42 -12.19 26.26 -16.15
CA ALA A 42 -13.23 25.36 -15.67
C ALA A 42 -13.04 25.03 -14.19
N ALA A 43 -14.14 24.98 -13.46
CA ALA A 43 -14.25 24.60 -12.06
C ALA A 43 -15.38 23.58 -11.89
N GLY A 44 -15.21 22.66 -10.94
CA GLY A 44 -16.14 21.58 -10.69
C GLY A 44 -15.52 20.49 -9.80
N PRO A 45 -16.25 19.39 -9.55
CA PRO A 45 -15.68 18.20 -8.93
C PRO A 45 -14.45 17.72 -9.71
N ALA A 46 -13.39 17.31 -9.00
CA ALA A 46 -12.11 16.96 -9.60
C ALA A 46 -12.26 15.82 -10.62
N GLU A 47 -13.07 14.82 -10.30
CA GLU A 47 -13.34 13.65 -11.14
C GLU A 47 -14.09 14.03 -12.43
N LEU A 48 -14.99 15.03 -12.36
CA LEU A 48 -15.71 15.51 -13.54
C LEU A 48 -14.80 16.35 -14.45
N LEU A 49 -13.91 17.15 -13.86
CA LEU A 49 -12.90 17.90 -14.60
C LEU A 49 -11.90 16.96 -15.31
N ASP A 50 -11.48 15.89 -14.63
CA ASP A 50 -10.57 14.89 -15.18
C ASP A 50 -11.16 14.18 -16.41
N MET A 51 -12.38 13.65 -16.29
CA MET A 51 -13.08 13.03 -17.41
C MET A 51 -13.33 14.01 -18.56
N ALA A 52 -13.63 15.28 -18.25
CA ALA A 52 -13.83 16.33 -19.24
C ALA A 52 -12.53 16.64 -19.99
N SER A 53 -11.41 16.78 -19.29
CA SER A 53 -10.10 16.93 -19.92
C SER A 53 -9.68 15.70 -20.73
N GLY A 54 -10.03 14.49 -20.31
CA GLY A 54 -9.75 13.27 -21.07
C GLY A 54 -10.72 12.98 -22.22
N GLY A 55 -11.74 13.81 -22.45
CA GLY A 55 -12.77 13.55 -23.46
C GLY A 55 -13.64 12.31 -23.17
N HIS A 56 -13.71 11.89 -21.90
CA HIS A 56 -14.43 10.69 -21.43
C HIS A 56 -15.76 11.01 -20.73
N THR A 57 -16.25 12.25 -20.82
CA THR A 57 -17.53 12.62 -20.21
C THR A 57 -18.71 11.90 -20.87
N THR A 58 -19.47 11.16 -20.05
CA THR A 58 -20.71 10.49 -20.46
C THR A 58 -21.95 11.16 -19.86
N VAL A 59 -23.12 10.91 -20.44
CA VAL A 59 -24.41 11.40 -19.91
C VAL A 59 -24.68 10.88 -18.48
N ARG A 60 -24.28 9.64 -18.18
CA ARG A 60 -24.37 9.04 -16.83
C ARG A 60 -23.51 9.77 -15.82
N ALA A 61 -22.29 10.14 -16.21
CA ALA A 61 -21.42 10.97 -15.38
C ALA A 61 -22.08 12.30 -15.04
N LEU A 62 -22.61 13.03 -16.04
CA LEU A 62 -23.31 14.29 -15.80
C LEU A 62 -24.49 14.12 -14.83
N ARG A 63 -25.25 13.02 -14.96
CA ARG A 63 -26.34 12.71 -14.03
C ARG A 63 -25.85 12.42 -12.62
N ALA A 64 -24.77 11.67 -12.46
CA ALA A 64 -24.19 11.32 -11.16
C ALA A 64 -23.73 12.57 -10.39
N PHE A 65 -23.19 13.56 -11.09
CA PHE A 65 -22.78 14.85 -10.52
C PHE A 65 -23.91 15.88 -10.44
N GLY A 66 -25.14 15.53 -10.81
CA GLY A 66 -26.28 16.46 -10.80
C GLY A 66 -26.16 17.61 -11.81
N ARG A 67 -25.39 17.42 -12.89
CA ARG A 67 -25.12 18.41 -13.95
C ARG A 67 -25.86 18.13 -15.26
N LEU A 68 -26.66 17.06 -15.32
CA LEU A 68 -27.49 16.74 -16.49
C LEU A 68 -28.85 17.47 -16.41
N PRO A 69 -29.18 18.34 -17.37
CA PRO A 69 -30.52 18.93 -17.47
C PRO A 69 -31.66 17.90 -17.56
N ASP A 70 -32.80 18.19 -16.94
CA ASP A 70 -33.95 17.28 -16.82
C ASP A 70 -34.48 16.79 -18.17
N GLU A 71 -34.41 17.63 -19.22
CA GLU A 71 -34.86 17.28 -20.57
C GLU A 71 -34.09 16.11 -21.18
N PHE A 72 -32.79 15.99 -20.87
CA PHE A 72 -31.97 14.86 -21.34
C PHE A 72 -32.16 13.61 -20.48
N GLY A 73 -32.54 13.76 -19.20
CA GLY A 73 -33.00 12.66 -18.38
C GLY A 73 -34.28 12.01 -18.94
N ALA A 74 -35.22 12.82 -19.43
CA ALA A 74 -36.43 12.35 -20.10
C ALA A 74 -36.12 11.67 -21.45
N LEU A 75 -35.22 12.26 -22.24
CA LEU A 75 -34.74 11.69 -23.51
C LEU A 75 -34.07 10.32 -23.32
N ALA A 76 -33.25 10.17 -22.27
CA ALA A 76 -32.62 8.88 -21.95
C ALA A 76 -33.65 7.79 -21.62
N LEU A 77 -34.72 8.15 -20.91
CA LEU A 77 -35.80 7.23 -20.58
C LEU A 77 -36.63 6.82 -21.82
N SER A 78 -36.89 7.75 -22.74
CA SER A 78 -37.60 7.42 -23.98
C SER A 78 -36.79 6.50 -24.89
N LEU A 79 -35.49 6.78 -25.02
CA LEU A 79 -34.57 5.97 -25.84
C LEU A 79 -34.32 4.58 -25.26
N ARG A 80 -34.34 4.44 -23.92
CA ARG A 80 -34.25 3.13 -23.27
C ARG A 80 -35.40 2.21 -23.67
N GLY A 81 -36.59 2.76 -23.92
CA GLY A 81 -37.74 2.01 -24.45
C GLY A 81 -37.51 1.43 -25.86
N ALA A 82 -36.58 2.03 -26.62
CA ALA A 82 -36.15 1.59 -27.94
C ALA A 82 -34.87 0.74 -27.91
N GLY A 83 -34.36 0.38 -26.72
CA GLY A 83 -33.14 -0.42 -26.55
C GLY A 83 -31.83 0.36 -26.67
N VAL A 84 -31.88 1.69 -26.67
CA VAL A 84 -30.70 2.57 -26.73
C VAL A 84 -30.34 3.08 -25.33
N ASP A 85 -29.11 2.85 -24.88
CA ASP A 85 -28.62 3.37 -23.59
C ASP A 85 -27.92 4.73 -23.76
N LEU A 86 -28.71 5.80 -23.79
CA LEU A 86 -28.17 7.17 -23.86
C LEU A 86 -27.32 7.51 -22.64
N LEU A 87 -27.52 6.88 -21.48
CA LEU A 87 -26.75 7.22 -20.28
C LEU A 87 -25.28 6.79 -20.43
N ALA A 88 -24.99 5.71 -21.15
CA ALA A 88 -23.62 5.27 -21.42
C ALA A 88 -22.92 6.07 -22.53
N ALA A 89 -23.64 6.90 -23.28
CA ALA A 89 -23.12 7.61 -24.45
C ALA A 89 -22.16 8.75 -24.07
N GLY A 90 -21.03 8.85 -24.79
CA GLY A 90 -20.18 10.03 -24.88
C GLY A 90 -20.45 10.82 -26.16
N ILE A 91 -19.56 11.75 -26.51
CA ILE A 91 -19.69 12.62 -27.69
C ILE A 91 -19.89 11.82 -29.00
N PRO A 92 -19.05 10.80 -29.33
CA PRO A 92 -19.18 10.08 -30.59
C PRO A 92 -20.50 9.30 -30.69
N GLU A 93 -20.97 8.74 -29.59
CA GLU A 93 -22.23 8.00 -29.55
C GLU A 93 -23.43 8.94 -29.69
N VAL A 94 -23.42 10.12 -29.07
CA VAL A 94 -24.48 11.12 -29.24
C VAL A 94 -24.53 11.65 -30.68
N GLU A 95 -23.37 11.86 -31.33
CA GLU A 95 -23.30 12.23 -32.75
C GLU A 95 -23.94 11.15 -33.65
N ALA A 96 -23.63 9.87 -33.40
CA ALA A 96 -24.20 8.76 -34.15
C ALA A 96 -25.72 8.68 -33.97
N LEU A 97 -26.21 8.86 -32.73
CA LEU A 97 -27.64 8.88 -32.42
C LEU A 97 -28.36 10.06 -33.09
N GLN A 98 -27.72 11.24 -33.13
CA GLN A 98 -28.26 12.40 -33.83
C GLN A 98 -28.42 12.11 -35.33
N ALA A 99 -27.38 11.57 -35.96
CA ALA A 99 -27.42 11.21 -37.38
C ALA A 99 -28.48 10.14 -37.70
N ASP A 100 -28.73 9.21 -36.77
CA ASP A 100 -29.79 8.21 -36.89
C ASP A 100 -31.19 8.80 -36.72
N ALA A 101 -31.37 9.77 -35.82
CA ALA A 101 -32.63 10.51 -35.65
C ALA A 101 -32.95 11.35 -36.90
N GLU A 102 -31.97 12.08 -37.44
CA GLU A 102 -32.12 12.89 -38.66
C GLU A 102 -32.48 12.03 -39.88
N ALA A 103 -31.93 10.81 -39.95
CA ALA A 103 -32.23 9.85 -41.01
C ALA A 103 -33.58 9.11 -40.81
N GLY A 104 -34.30 9.35 -39.71
CA GLY A 104 -35.53 8.67 -39.36
C GLY A 104 -35.35 7.19 -38.98
N ARG A 105 -34.13 6.78 -38.61
CA ARG A 105 -33.81 5.42 -38.13
C ARG A 105 -34.05 5.26 -36.64
N LEU A 106 -34.05 6.37 -35.89
CA LEU A 106 -34.32 6.43 -34.47
C LEU A 106 -35.51 7.37 -34.21
N ASP A 107 -36.48 6.90 -33.42
CA ASP A 107 -37.63 7.73 -32.99
C ASP A 107 -37.21 8.61 -31.81
N ALA A 108 -36.45 9.66 -32.11
CA ALA A 108 -35.94 10.64 -31.17
C ALA A 108 -35.99 12.04 -31.79
N ASP A 109 -36.05 13.06 -30.93
CA ASP A 109 -36.00 14.46 -31.36
C ASP A 109 -34.55 14.85 -31.72
N PRO A 110 -34.22 15.09 -33.01
CA PRO A 110 -32.86 15.44 -33.41
C PRO A 110 -32.39 16.76 -32.77
N ASP A 111 -33.30 17.71 -32.55
CA ASP A 111 -32.99 19.00 -31.92
C ASP A 111 -32.62 18.83 -30.42
N ALA A 112 -33.09 17.75 -29.79
CA ALA A 112 -32.71 17.42 -28.41
C ALA A 112 -31.32 16.76 -28.34
N LEU A 113 -30.98 15.90 -29.31
CA LEU A 113 -29.65 15.30 -29.41
C LEU A 113 -28.58 16.33 -29.80
N GLU A 114 -28.92 17.28 -30.68
CA GLU A 114 -28.04 18.41 -31.02
C GLU A 114 -27.70 19.26 -29.80
N ARG A 115 -28.70 19.58 -28.95
CA ARG A 115 -28.47 20.34 -27.71
C ARG A 115 -27.67 19.56 -26.66
N LEU A 116 -27.86 18.25 -26.56
CA LEU A 116 -27.04 17.40 -25.69
C LEU A 116 -25.59 17.34 -26.17
N LEU A 117 -25.40 17.25 -27.49
CA LEU A 117 -24.08 17.27 -28.09
C LEU A 117 -23.38 18.60 -27.84
N ALA A 118 -24.07 19.72 -28.02
CA ALA A 118 -23.55 21.05 -27.71
C ALA A 118 -23.16 21.17 -26.23
N LEU A 119 -24.00 20.68 -25.29
CA LEU A 119 -23.67 20.65 -23.87
C LEU A 119 -22.35 19.90 -23.59
N LEU A 120 -22.15 18.75 -24.24
CA LEU A 120 -20.94 17.94 -24.07
C LEU A 120 -19.70 18.57 -24.70
N GLN A 121 -19.81 19.12 -25.92
CA GLN A 121 -18.71 19.72 -26.67
C GLN A 121 -18.28 21.08 -26.10
N GLU A 122 -19.22 21.91 -25.69
CA GLU A 122 -18.95 23.25 -25.14
C GLU A 122 -18.63 23.23 -23.64
N HIS A 123 -18.80 22.07 -23.00
CA HIS A 123 -18.52 21.86 -21.58
C HIS A 123 -19.32 22.78 -20.66
N ASP A 124 -20.55 23.11 -21.06
CA ASP A 124 -21.45 24.01 -20.33
C ASP A 124 -22.03 23.38 -19.05
N TYR A 125 -21.72 22.11 -18.80
CA TYR A 125 -21.99 21.42 -17.53
C TYR A 125 -20.96 21.74 -16.43
N LEU A 126 -19.84 22.41 -16.78
CA LEU A 126 -18.83 22.89 -15.85
C LEU A 126 -19.09 24.34 -15.45
N ASP A 127 -18.64 24.73 -14.25
CA ASP A 127 -18.67 26.12 -13.84
C ASP A 127 -17.43 26.83 -14.42
N TRP A 128 -17.59 28.02 -14.99
CA TRP A 128 -16.48 28.76 -15.60
C TRP A 128 -16.18 30.02 -14.81
N ALA A 129 -14.93 30.16 -14.40
CA ALA A 129 -14.45 31.29 -13.62
C ALA A 129 -13.41 32.07 -14.40
N ALA A 130 -13.53 33.40 -14.43
CA ALA A 130 -12.51 34.26 -15.03
C ALA A 130 -11.15 34.04 -14.37
N LEU A 131 -10.12 33.84 -15.19
CA LEU A 131 -8.74 33.75 -14.75
C LEU A 131 -8.28 35.15 -14.30
N GLN A 132 -7.68 35.26 -13.12
CA GLN A 132 -7.22 36.51 -12.54
C GLN A 132 -5.74 36.42 -12.21
N ALA A 133 -5.07 37.57 -12.14
CA ALA A 133 -3.71 37.64 -11.65
C ALA A 133 -3.63 37.10 -10.21
N GLY A 134 -2.61 36.28 -9.93
CA GLY A 134 -2.40 35.56 -8.68
C GLY A 134 -3.06 34.17 -8.62
N HIS A 135 -3.78 33.73 -9.65
CA HIS A 135 -4.22 32.33 -9.73
C HIS A 135 -3.06 31.41 -10.10
N GLU A 136 -3.03 30.21 -9.51
CA GLU A 136 -2.06 29.17 -9.85
C GLU A 136 -2.66 28.16 -10.83
N LEU A 137 -1.88 27.81 -11.86
CA LEU A 137 -2.16 26.76 -12.83
C LEU A 137 -1.18 25.61 -12.62
N GLU A 138 -1.70 24.39 -12.53
CA GLU A 138 -0.90 23.17 -12.46
C GLU A 138 -0.84 22.54 -13.86
N PRO A 139 0.34 22.47 -14.51
CA PRO A 139 0.47 21.95 -15.88
C PRO A 139 0.10 20.47 -16.00
N ALA A 140 0.35 19.70 -14.93
CA ALA A 140 0.08 18.27 -14.85
C ALA A 140 -1.33 17.94 -14.28
N GLY A 141 -2.08 18.95 -13.83
CA GLY A 141 -3.41 18.76 -13.24
C GLY A 141 -4.52 18.76 -14.29
N PRO A 142 -5.65 18.06 -14.05
CA PRO A 142 -6.81 18.14 -14.91
C PRO A 142 -7.38 19.56 -14.91
N GLY A 143 -7.52 20.15 -16.10
CA GLY A 143 -8.00 21.52 -16.21
C GLY A 143 -8.29 21.93 -17.64
N LEU A 144 -9.40 22.66 -17.83
CA LEU A 144 -9.80 23.24 -19.10
C LEU A 144 -9.76 24.77 -19.03
N LEU A 145 -9.32 25.39 -20.12
CA LEU A 145 -9.32 26.83 -20.33
C LEU A 145 -10.17 27.17 -21.55
N ARG A 146 -10.85 28.31 -21.53
CA ARG A 146 -11.58 28.83 -22.70
C ARG A 146 -11.52 30.35 -22.80
N GLY A 147 -11.82 30.86 -23.99
CA GLY A 147 -12.08 32.28 -24.22
C GLY A 147 -11.16 32.93 -25.27
N GLU A 148 -11.24 34.26 -25.38
CA GLU A 148 -10.47 35.08 -26.31
C GLU A 148 -9.62 36.07 -25.50
N GLY A 149 -8.33 35.77 -25.37
CA GLY A 149 -7.42 36.57 -24.56
C GLY A 149 -6.03 35.99 -24.46
N ARG A 150 -5.19 36.69 -23.70
CA ARG A 150 -3.81 36.35 -23.41
C ARG A 150 -3.60 36.33 -21.90
N ALA A 151 -3.02 35.26 -21.38
CA ALA A 151 -2.53 35.21 -20.00
C ALA A 151 -0.99 35.17 -20.02
N VAL A 152 -0.36 36.02 -19.20
CA VAL A 152 1.07 35.95 -18.92
C VAL A 152 1.24 35.15 -17.65
N LEU A 153 1.99 34.06 -17.74
CA LEU A 153 2.25 33.14 -16.64
C LEU A 153 3.72 33.25 -16.24
N ARG A 154 4.02 32.98 -14.98
CA ARG A 154 5.39 32.88 -14.46
C ARG A 154 5.60 31.47 -13.92
N ASP A 155 6.63 30.81 -14.40
CA ASP A 155 7.07 29.53 -13.84
C ASP A 155 7.89 29.71 -12.54
N ALA A 156 8.24 28.59 -11.89
CA ALA A 156 9.06 28.61 -10.69
C ALA A 156 10.46 29.23 -10.92
N GLY A 157 10.98 29.16 -12.15
CA GLY A 157 12.25 29.78 -12.55
C GLY A 157 12.16 31.28 -12.87
N GLY A 158 10.97 31.88 -12.78
CA GLY A 158 10.73 33.29 -13.11
C GLY A 158 10.58 33.58 -14.60
N THR A 159 10.56 32.56 -15.45
CA THR A 159 10.33 32.71 -16.90
C THR A 159 8.89 33.14 -17.16
N LEU A 160 8.71 34.11 -18.04
CA LEU A 160 7.38 34.56 -18.45
C LEU A 160 6.92 33.82 -19.71
N LEU A 161 5.80 33.11 -19.59
CA LEU A 161 5.14 32.40 -20.68
C LEU A 161 3.90 33.19 -21.12
N ALA A 162 3.71 33.37 -22.42
CA ALA A 162 2.53 33.99 -22.98
C ALA A 162 1.58 32.93 -23.53
N LEU A 163 0.48 32.71 -22.82
CA LEU A 163 -0.61 31.82 -23.22
C LEU A 163 -1.63 32.62 -24.03
N GLU A 164 -1.78 32.33 -25.32
CA GLU A 164 -2.82 32.94 -26.16
C GLU A 164 -3.95 31.94 -26.45
N LEU A 165 -5.19 32.37 -26.19
CA LEU A 165 -6.41 31.61 -26.49
C LEU A 165 -7.22 32.33 -27.58
N HIS A 166 -7.63 31.56 -28.58
CA HIS A 166 -8.37 32.05 -29.75
C HIS A 166 -9.75 31.39 -29.86
N GLY A 167 -10.51 31.43 -28.76
CA GLY A 167 -11.82 30.78 -28.67
C GLY A 167 -11.75 29.25 -28.52
N GLY A 168 -12.89 28.66 -28.17
CA GLY A 168 -13.01 27.22 -27.89
C GLY A 168 -12.47 26.82 -26.50
N VAL A 169 -12.72 25.56 -26.14
CA VAL A 169 -12.23 24.94 -24.90
C VAL A 169 -10.94 24.18 -25.23
N ARG A 170 -9.91 24.34 -24.40
CA ARG A 170 -8.62 23.65 -24.52
C ARG A 170 -8.21 23.06 -23.19
N GLU A 171 -7.52 21.93 -23.24
CA GLU A 171 -6.80 21.42 -22.08
C GLU A 171 -5.69 22.39 -21.67
N THR A 172 -5.55 22.60 -20.36
CA THR A 172 -4.55 23.50 -19.78
C THR A 172 -3.15 23.11 -20.25
N ARG A 173 -2.83 21.82 -20.23
CA ARG A 173 -1.55 21.28 -20.73
C ARG A 173 -1.31 21.61 -22.20
N GLY A 174 -2.23 21.24 -23.08
CA GLY A 174 -2.10 21.51 -24.52
C GLY A 174 -2.06 23.01 -24.85
N ALA A 175 -2.67 23.85 -24.02
CA ALA A 175 -2.58 25.31 -24.16
C ALA A 175 -1.21 25.84 -23.70
N LEU A 176 -0.66 25.31 -22.61
CA LEU A 176 0.67 25.66 -22.09
C LEU A 176 1.81 25.20 -23.01
N GLU A 177 1.68 24.03 -23.65
CA GLU A 177 2.64 23.54 -24.65
C GLU A 177 2.74 24.46 -25.88
N GLN A 178 1.73 25.28 -26.13
CA GLN A 178 1.70 26.28 -27.21
C GLN A 178 2.07 27.70 -26.74
N ALA A 179 2.36 27.91 -25.45
CA ALA A 179 2.71 29.22 -24.92
C ALA A 179 4.12 29.62 -25.37
N GLU A 180 4.25 30.81 -25.97
CA GLU A 180 5.54 31.34 -26.41
C GLU A 180 6.26 32.06 -25.27
N ALA A 181 7.59 31.99 -25.24
CA ALA A 181 8.40 32.78 -24.32
C ALA A 181 8.15 34.28 -24.54
N GLY A 182 7.66 34.99 -23.52
CA GLY A 182 7.38 36.42 -23.60
C GLY A 182 8.68 37.26 -23.69
N PRO A 183 8.61 38.51 -24.19
CA PRO A 183 9.78 39.39 -24.19
C PRO A 183 10.23 39.64 -22.74
N SER A 184 11.40 39.11 -22.38
CA SER A 184 11.98 39.30 -21.05
C SER A 184 12.17 40.79 -20.78
N ALA A 185 11.51 41.33 -19.75
CA ALA A 185 11.94 42.57 -19.14
C ALA A 185 13.24 42.27 -18.38
N SER A 186 14.37 42.43 -19.07
CA SER A 186 15.71 42.29 -18.49
C SER A 186 15.86 43.30 -17.34
N PRO A 187 16.10 42.86 -16.09
CA PRO A 187 16.63 43.74 -15.07
C PRO A 187 18.10 43.99 -15.42
N ASP A 188 18.50 45.25 -15.47
CA ASP A 188 19.90 45.67 -15.55
C ASP A 188 20.73 44.94 -14.49
N ALA A 189 21.46 43.90 -14.91
CA ALA A 189 22.49 43.25 -14.12
C ALA A 189 23.77 44.08 -14.28
N ASP A 190 23.95 44.99 -13.34
CA ASP A 190 25.17 45.79 -13.19
C ASP A 190 26.33 44.84 -12.84
N ASP A 191 27.27 44.78 -13.76
CA ASP A 191 28.51 44.03 -13.77
C ASP A 191 29.38 44.40 -12.56
N ARG A 192 29.40 43.56 -11.51
CA ARG A 192 30.37 43.59 -10.41
C ARG A 192 30.25 42.39 -9.47
N LEU A 193 31.16 41.43 -9.62
CA LEU A 193 32.11 40.95 -8.59
C LEU A 193 32.67 39.57 -8.97
N ALA A 194 33.66 39.56 -9.87
CA ALA A 194 34.61 38.46 -9.94
C ALA A 194 35.57 38.57 -8.75
N LEU A 195 35.46 37.67 -7.78
CA LEU A 195 36.48 37.43 -6.76
C LEU A 195 36.81 35.94 -6.69
N GLY A 196 37.54 35.47 -7.70
CA GLY A 196 38.36 34.27 -7.54
C GLY A 196 39.46 34.54 -6.51
N ARG A 197 39.42 33.84 -5.37
CA ARG A 197 40.54 33.81 -4.44
C ARG A 197 41.66 32.97 -5.05
N VAL A 198 42.57 33.63 -5.74
CA VAL A 198 43.88 33.08 -6.09
C VAL A 198 44.70 32.90 -4.80
N ALA A 199 45.10 31.67 -4.50
CA ALA A 199 46.08 31.40 -3.46
C ALA A 199 47.44 31.99 -3.88
N ALA A 200 47.77 33.18 -3.38
CA ALA A 200 49.08 33.79 -3.55
C ALA A 200 50.08 33.14 -2.59
N ASP A 201 51.27 32.78 -3.07
CA ASP A 201 52.39 32.48 -2.18
C ASP A 201 52.91 33.77 -1.51
N ARG A 202 53.86 33.62 -0.59
CA ARG A 202 54.49 34.74 0.14
C ARG A 202 55.19 35.79 -0.76
N ASP A 203 55.38 35.49 -2.04
CA ASP A 203 56.10 36.32 -3.01
C ASP A 203 55.17 36.92 -4.10
N GLY A 204 53.86 36.66 -4.05
CA GLY A 204 52.86 37.36 -4.86
C GLY A 204 52.86 36.99 -6.36
N VAL A 205 53.36 35.82 -6.72
CA VAL A 205 53.32 35.32 -8.10
C VAL A 205 52.06 34.47 -8.30
N SER A 206 51.20 34.87 -9.23
CA SER A 206 50.05 34.08 -9.70
C SER A 206 50.58 32.80 -10.33
N ARG A 207 50.37 31.64 -9.69
CA ARG A 207 50.49 30.36 -10.37
C ARG A 207 49.20 30.12 -11.13
N ASP A 208 49.32 29.73 -12.40
CA ASP A 208 48.21 29.09 -13.11
C ASP A 208 47.72 27.93 -12.24
N ALA A 209 46.42 27.89 -11.96
CA ALA A 209 45.84 26.74 -11.26
C ALA A 209 46.24 25.48 -12.02
N PRO A 210 46.75 24.42 -11.35
CA PRO A 210 47.02 23.16 -12.01
C PRO A 210 45.75 22.71 -12.75
N ALA A 211 45.91 22.17 -13.96
CA ALA A 211 44.78 21.60 -14.69
C ALA A 211 44.18 20.49 -13.82
N LEU A 212 42.88 20.59 -13.53
CA LEU A 212 42.13 19.58 -12.80
C LEU A 212 42.28 18.21 -13.49
N SER A 213 42.43 17.15 -12.70
CA SER A 213 42.38 15.79 -13.21
C SER A 213 41.01 15.43 -13.81
N GLU A 214 40.94 14.38 -14.63
CA GLU A 214 39.68 13.88 -15.20
C GLU A 214 38.60 13.61 -14.13
N PRO A 215 38.89 12.97 -12.98
CA PRO A 215 37.90 12.78 -11.92
C PRO A 215 37.41 14.10 -11.30
N ALA A 216 38.28 15.09 -11.12
CA ALA A 216 37.90 16.40 -10.58
C ALA A 216 37.03 17.19 -11.57
N LEU A 217 37.27 17.06 -12.88
CA LEU A 217 36.42 17.61 -13.93
C LEU A 217 35.06 16.91 -13.99
N ALA A 218 35.04 15.58 -13.96
CA ALA A 218 33.81 14.79 -13.96
C ALA A 218 32.92 15.11 -12.74
N LEU A 219 33.52 15.22 -11.55
CA LEU A 219 32.83 15.64 -10.33
C LEU A 219 32.24 17.05 -10.49
N ARG A 220 32.99 17.98 -11.06
CA ARG A 220 32.50 19.34 -11.33
C ARG A 220 31.28 19.32 -12.24
N GLU A 221 31.36 18.61 -13.36
CA GLU A 221 30.25 18.51 -14.32
C GLU A 221 29.01 17.82 -13.74
N ALA A 222 29.20 16.84 -12.84
CA ALA A 222 28.09 16.20 -12.15
C ALA A 222 27.40 17.17 -11.17
N LEU A 223 28.17 17.92 -10.39
CA LEU A 223 27.63 18.92 -9.46
C LEU A 223 26.98 20.10 -10.20
N ASP A 224 27.63 20.62 -11.25
CA ASP A 224 27.07 21.70 -12.06
C ASP A 224 25.71 21.28 -12.64
N ARG A 225 25.57 20.02 -13.11
CA ARG A 225 24.26 19.49 -13.53
C ARG A 225 23.25 19.48 -12.39
N LEU A 226 23.59 18.91 -11.23
CA LEU A 226 22.71 18.83 -10.06
C LEU A 226 22.13 20.19 -9.63
N PHE A 227 22.94 21.25 -9.69
CA PHE A 227 22.53 22.60 -9.26
C PHE A 227 21.95 23.46 -10.38
N THR A 228 22.05 23.04 -11.65
CA THR A 228 21.50 23.79 -12.79
C THR A 228 20.31 23.11 -13.47
N GLU A 229 20.00 21.88 -13.10
CA GLU A 229 18.81 21.18 -13.57
C GLU A 229 17.52 21.96 -13.23
N PRO A 230 16.64 22.21 -14.22
CA PRO A 230 15.35 22.84 -13.99
C PRO A 230 14.56 22.09 -12.91
N GLY A 231 14.09 22.83 -11.89
CA GLY A 231 13.35 22.25 -10.75
C GLY A 231 14.22 21.75 -9.59
N SER A 232 15.55 21.93 -9.65
CA SER A 232 16.42 21.66 -8.50
C SER A 232 16.05 22.56 -7.31
N PRO A 233 15.77 21.99 -6.11
CA PRO A 233 15.46 22.77 -4.91
C PRO A 233 16.72 23.39 -4.27
N TRP A 234 17.89 23.20 -4.89
CA TRP A 234 19.18 23.60 -4.34
C TRP A 234 19.69 24.88 -5.00
N VAL A 235 20.03 25.87 -4.17
CA VAL A 235 20.57 27.15 -4.62
C VAL A 235 21.97 27.36 -4.05
N LEU A 236 22.91 27.68 -4.92
CA LEU A 236 24.28 28.05 -4.55
C LEU A 236 24.45 29.57 -4.56
N GLY A 237 25.11 30.10 -3.53
CA GLY A 237 25.44 31.53 -3.46
C GLY A 237 26.74 31.92 -4.18
N GLY A 238 27.41 30.99 -4.86
CA GLY A 238 28.67 31.21 -5.57
C GLY A 238 29.14 30.01 -6.39
N GLU A 239 30.31 30.12 -7.01
CA GLU A 239 30.90 29.05 -7.81
C GLU A 239 31.39 27.88 -6.93
N ILE A 240 31.25 26.66 -7.44
CA ILE A 240 31.77 25.44 -6.82
C ILE A 240 33.30 25.50 -6.78
N GLY A 241 33.86 25.41 -5.58
CA GLY A 241 35.30 25.36 -5.36
C GLY A 241 35.80 23.93 -5.40
N ILE A 242 36.74 23.61 -6.29
CA ILE A 242 37.42 22.32 -6.34
C ILE A 242 38.93 22.57 -6.28
N ASP A 243 39.60 21.92 -5.32
CA ASP A 243 41.06 21.94 -5.16
C ASP A 243 41.60 20.52 -5.22
N GLU A 244 42.76 20.34 -5.86
CA GLU A 244 43.39 19.03 -6.02
C GLU A 244 44.76 19.01 -5.35
N HIS A 245 44.95 18.05 -4.45
CA HIS A 245 46.18 17.86 -3.71
C HIS A 245 47.18 16.98 -4.50
N PRO A 246 48.50 17.17 -4.30
CA PRO A 246 49.53 16.38 -4.97
C PRO A 246 49.49 14.86 -4.71
N ASP A 247 48.75 14.43 -3.68
CA ASP A 247 48.53 13.03 -3.31
C ASP A 247 47.25 12.43 -3.94
N GLY A 248 46.57 13.18 -4.82
CA GLY A 248 45.37 12.75 -5.53
C GLY A 248 44.07 12.98 -4.77
N ARG A 249 44.11 13.64 -3.60
CA ARG A 249 42.89 14.03 -2.87
C ARG A 249 42.23 15.24 -3.53
N ILE A 250 40.90 15.27 -3.52
CA ILE A 250 40.10 16.36 -4.06
C ILE A 250 39.33 17.01 -2.90
N GLY A 251 39.53 18.31 -2.70
CA GLY A 251 38.72 19.12 -1.79
C GLY A 251 37.60 19.81 -2.56
N LEU A 252 36.39 19.78 -2.00
CA LEU A 252 35.19 20.42 -2.53
C LEU A 252 34.67 21.47 -1.55
N LEU A 253 34.22 22.62 -2.07
CA LEU A 253 33.53 23.67 -1.33
C LEU A 253 32.28 24.11 -2.11
N LEU A 254 31.11 23.95 -1.48
CA LEU A 254 29.83 24.45 -1.97
C LEU A 254 29.46 25.70 -1.15
N PRO A 255 29.56 26.91 -1.72
CA PRO A 255 29.37 28.15 -0.97
C PRO A 255 27.90 28.51 -0.76
N SER A 256 27.55 28.91 0.47
CA SER A 256 26.21 29.40 0.84
C SER A 256 25.07 28.51 0.32
N LEU A 257 25.21 27.20 0.47
CA LEU A 257 24.23 26.24 0.01
C LEU A 257 22.91 26.47 0.73
N THR A 258 21.85 26.54 -0.07
CA THR A 258 20.49 26.81 0.39
C THR A 258 19.57 25.76 -0.20
N LEU A 259 18.63 25.27 0.61
CA LEU A 259 17.59 24.34 0.18
C LEU A 259 16.25 25.07 0.25
N GLU A 260 15.57 25.17 -0.88
CA GLU A 260 14.23 25.70 -1.00
C GLU A 260 13.23 24.53 -0.84
N ALA A 261 12.54 24.50 0.30
CA ALA A 261 11.54 23.48 0.57
C ALA A 261 10.18 23.86 -0.06
N PRO A 262 9.32 22.87 -0.36
CA PRO A 262 7.92 23.13 -0.63
C PRO A 262 7.30 23.90 0.55
N ASP A 263 6.47 24.90 0.27
CA ASP A 263 5.84 25.83 1.24
C ASP A 263 6.62 27.11 1.60
N ASP A 264 7.49 27.59 0.70
CA ASP A 264 8.23 28.86 0.85
C ASP A 264 9.11 28.93 2.12
N VAL A 265 9.62 27.78 2.58
CA VAL A 265 10.60 27.72 3.67
C VAL A 265 11.99 27.46 3.10
N THR A 266 12.94 28.28 3.48
CA THR A 266 14.32 28.20 3.01
C THR A 266 15.23 27.75 4.14
N ALA A 267 15.98 26.66 3.95
CA ALA A 267 17.00 26.20 4.88
C ALA A 267 18.39 26.69 4.43
N GLU A 268 19.09 27.44 5.28
CA GLU A 268 20.43 27.95 4.97
C GLU A 268 21.49 26.99 5.52
N LEU A 269 22.04 26.10 4.68
CA LEU A 269 23.08 25.14 5.11
C LEU A 269 24.46 25.80 5.23
N GLY A 270 24.66 26.94 4.57
CA GLY A 270 25.92 27.67 4.58
C GLY A 270 27.00 27.01 3.72
N ASP A 271 28.26 27.21 4.06
CA ASP A 271 29.37 26.62 3.31
C ASP A 271 29.52 25.13 3.66
N LEU A 272 29.38 24.25 2.67
CA LEU A 272 29.57 22.81 2.82
C LEU A 272 30.90 22.39 2.20
N ALA A 273 31.72 21.69 2.99
CA ALA A 273 33.02 21.21 2.54
C ALA A 273 33.04 19.68 2.48
N ALA A 274 33.66 19.11 1.45
CA ALA A 274 33.88 17.67 1.35
C ALA A 274 35.33 17.37 0.94
N GLU A 275 35.83 16.20 1.33
CA GLU A 275 37.13 15.67 0.95
C GLU A 275 36.94 14.29 0.32
N LEU A 276 37.50 14.09 -0.87
CA LEU A 276 37.51 12.83 -1.60
C LEU A 276 38.94 12.30 -1.66
N ARG A 277 39.13 11.05 -1.25
CA ARG A 277 40.42 10.36 -1.23
C ARG A 277 40.35 9.08 -2.07
N PRO A 278 41.28 8.86 -2.99
CA PRO A 278 41.28 7.65 -3.80
C PRO A 278 41.66 6.41 -2.96
N LEU A 279 40.87 5.34 -3.07
CA LEU A 279 41.11 4.02 -2.45
C LEU A 279 41.59 2.97 -3.47
N GLY A 280 41.93 3.39 -4.69
CA GLY A 280 42.32 2.52 -5.81
C GLY A 280 42.08 3.25 -7.13
N SER A 281 42.04 2.50 -8.25
CA SER A 281 41.68 3.07 -9.56
C SER A 281 40.18 3.32 -9.73
N GLU A 282 39.34 2.72 -8.88
CA GLU A 282 37.88 2.64 -9.12
C GLU A 282 37.05 2.94 -7.85
N ARG A 283 37.63 3.51 -6.79
CA ARG A 283 36.90 3.82 -5.55
C ARG A 283 37.38 5.09 -4.88
N TRP A 284 36.46 5.84 -4.30
CA TRP A 284 36.72 7.08 -3.57
C TRP A 284 36.12 7.03 -2.18
N GLU A 285 36.95 7.26 -1.16
CA GLU A 285 36.49 7.57 0.19
C GLU A 285 36.06 9.04 0.23
N VAL A 286 34.82 9.33 0.62
CA VAL A 286 34.29 10.69 0.71
C VAL A 286 33.96 11.00 2.16
N THR A 287 34.34 12.18 2.63
CA THR A 287 33.95 12.71 3.94
C THR A 287 33.37 14.10 3.77
N VAL A 288 32.20 14.35 4.36
CA VAL A 288 31.48 15.64 4.24
C VAL A 288 31.38 16.30 5.62
N GLN A 289 31.70 17.59 5.67
CA GLN A 289 31.51 18.43 6.85
C GLN A 289 30.12 19.04 6.82
N LEU A 290 29.24 18.53 7.68
CA LEU A 290 27.87 19.01 7.81
C LEU A 290 27.82 20.27 8.71
N PRO A 291 26.83 21.17 8.50
CA PRO A 291 26.61 22.33 9.37
C PRO A 291 26.09 21.90 10.75
N GLY A 292 26.36 22.72 11.77
CA GLY A 292 25.86 22.50 13.14
C GLY A 292 24.62 23.30 13.50
N ASP A 293 24.30 24.32 12.71
CA ASP A 293 23.17 25.22 12.89
C ASP A 293 22.61 25.51 11.50
N VAL A 294 21.32 25.24 11.29
CA VAL A 294 20.62 25.46 10.03
C VAL A 294 19.39 26.31 10.32
N PRO A 295 19.43 27.64 10.07
CA PRO A 295 18.27 28.49 10.19
C PRO A 295 17.27 28.18 9.07
N LEU A 296 15.99 28.17 9.44
CA LEU A 296 14.86 28.02 8.54
C LEU A 296 14.15 29.36 8.43
N ARG A 297 14.06 29.92 7.23
CA ARG A 297 13.41 31.20 6.96
C ARG A 297 12.09 31.01 6.22
N ASP A 298 11.12 31.87 6.50
CA ASP A 298 9.87 31.92 5.75
C ASP A 298 10.03 32.70 4.42
N ARG A 299 8.94 32.81 3.66
CA ARG A 299 8.87 33.55 2.39
C ARG A 299 9.31 35.02 2.49
N LYS A 300 9.22 35.63 3.69
CA LYS A 300 9.61 37.02 3.92
C LYS A 300 11.10 37.15 4.26
N GLY A 301 11.78 36.01 4.42
CA GLY A 301 13.16 35.92 4.92
C GLY A 301 13.24 36.03 6.45
N ASP A 302 12.11 36.04 7.15
CA ASP A 302 12.07 36.07 8.61
C ASP A 302 12.43 34.68 9.16
N LEU A 303 13.16 34.64 10.28
CA LEU A 303 13.57 33.37 10.90
C LEU A 303 12.33 32.68 11.50
N ALA A 304 11.95 31.55 10.92
CA ALA A 304 10.82 30.74 11.36
C ALA A 304 11.23 29.74 12.45
N ALA A 305 12.35 29.05 12.24
CA ALA A 305 12.87 28.04 13.15
C ALA A 305 14.38 27.86 12.99
N ARG A 306 15.00 27.13 13.90
CA ARG A 306 16.41 26.76 13.85
C ARG A 306 16.58 25.27 14.13
N ILE A 307 17.39 24.60 13.32
CA ILE A 307 17.85 23.23 13.56
C ILE A 307 19.27 23.31 14.12
N SER A 308 19.49 22.78 15.32
CA SER A 308 20.81 22.59 15.93
C SER A 308 21.20 21.12 15.85
N ILE A 309 22.46 20.84 15.47
CA ILE A 309 23.01 19.48 15.33
C ILE A 309 24.32 19.40 16.13
N GLY A 310 24.27 18.69 17.26
CA GLY A 310 25.41 18.54 18.17
C GLY A 310 26.51 17.64 17.60
N GLU A 311 26.17 16.37 17.37
CA GLU A 311 27.07 15.39 16.74
C GLU A 311 26.74 15.27 15.26
N ARG A 312 27.77 15.27 14.40
CA ARG A 312 27.57 15.15 12.94
C ARG A 312 28.76 14.53 12.25
N SER A 313 28.48 13.53 11.42
CA SER A 313 29.47 12.93 10.52
C SER A 313 28.77 12.37 9.30
N MET A 314 29.39 12.54 8.14
CA MET A 314 29.02 11.86 6.91
C MET A 314 30.29 11.37 6.23
N SER A 315 30.33 10.08 5.95
CA SER A 315 31.44 9.43 5.27
C SER A 315 30.94 8.26 4.42
N GLY A 316 31.72 7.82 3.45
CA GLY A 316 31.39 6.63 2.69
C GLY A 316 32.40 6.31 1.60
N VAL A 317 32.07 5.31 0.78
CA VAL A 317 32.86 4.85 -0.35
C VAL A 317 31.99 4.86 -1.60
N TRP A 318 32.43 5.56 -2.63
CA TRP A 318 31.76 5.65 -3.92
C TRP A 318 32.50 4.82 -4.96
N ALA A 319 31.74 4.34 -5.95
CA ALA A 319 32.29 3.74 -7.15
C ALA A 319 33.11 4.76 -7.97
N GLY A 320 33.91 4.27 -8.92
CA GLY A 320 34.91 5.06 -9.63
C GLY A 320 34.33 6.18 -10.51
N ASP A 321 33.09 6.04 -10.93
CA ASP A 321 32.30 7.03 -11.67
C ASP A 321 31.65 8.08 -10.77
N LEU A 322 31.75 7.92 -9.43
CA LEU A 322 31.10 8.74 -8.41
C LEU A 322 29.57 8.77 -8.52
N ALA A 323 28.95 7.90 -9.31
CA ALA A 323 27.52 7.91 -9.56
C ALA A 323 26.73 7.22 -8.43
N SER A 324 27.32 6.22 -7.77
CA SER A 324 26.62 5.44 -6.74
C SER A 324 27.48 5.24 -5.48
N PRO A 325 26.93 5.53 -4.27
CA PRO A 325 27.57 5.15 -3.03
C PRO A 325 27.49 3.63 -2.86
N LEU A 326 28.63 2.98 -2.66
CA LEU A 326 28.70 1.57 -2.24
C LEU A 326 28.62 1.46 -0.72
N GLN A 327 29.24 2.40 -0.01
CA GLN A 327 29.12 2.53 1.43
C GLN A 327 28.76 3.96 1.78
N LEU A 328 27.83 4.17 2.71
CA LEU A 328 27.47 5.48 3.22
C LEU A 328 27.13 5.36 4.70
N ALA A 329 27.73 6.20 5.52
CA ALA A 329 27.43 6.33 6.94
C ALA A 329 27.17 7.80 7.24
N VAL A 330 25.93 8.12 7.61
CA VAL A 330 25.52 9.43 8.11
C VAL A 330 25.11 9.24 9.56
N HIS A 331 25.64 10.07 10.45
CA HIS A 331 25.27 10.10 11.86
C HIS A 331 25.07 11.56 12.28
N LEU A 332 23.86 11.86 12.74
CA LEU A 332 23.49 13.12 13.36
C LEU A 332 23.02 12.79 14.78
N GLY A 333 23.47 13.56 15.76
CA GLY A 333 23.09 13.38 17.17
C GLY A 333 22.79 14.70 17.84
N ASP A 334 21.99 14.63 18.91
CA ASP A 334 21.51 15.79 19.66
C ASP A 334 20.83 16.83 18.74
N LEU A 335 19.91 16.38 17.88
CA LEU A 335 19.16 17.26 16.99
C LEU A 335 18.08 18.00 17.76
N VAL A 336 18.02 19.31 17.59
CA VAL A 336 16.98 20.15 18.19
C VAL A 336 16.42 21.07 17.12
N LEU A 337 15.12 20.95 16.85
CA LEU A 337 14.35 21.92 16.08
C LEU A 337 13.58 22.80 17.06
N GLU A 338 13.87 24.10 17.04
CA GLU A 338 13.23 25.11 17.89
C GLU A 338 12.59 26.18 17.03
N SER A 339 11.30 26.44 17.24
CA SER A 339 10.56 27.52 16.57
C SER A 339 10.85 28.86 17.26
N GLU A 340 11.27 29.89 16.52
CA GLU A 340 11.63 31.19 17.11
C GLU A 340 10.42 32.13 17.29
N ALA A 341 9.27 31.83 16.69
CA ALA A 341 8.11 32.71 16.75
C ALA A 341 6.86 32.01 17.29
N PRO A 342 6.48 32.22 18.56
CA PRO A 342 5.07 32.18 18.93
C PRO A 342 4.45 33.46 18.38
N THR A 343 4.27 33.56 17.06
CA THR A 343 3.31 34.57 16.58
C THR A 343 1.99 34.22 17.24
N ALA A 344 1.28 35.22 17.76
CA ALA A 344 -0.02 35.07 18.43
C ALA A 344 -1.15 34.48 17.53
N ALA A 345 -0.76 33.87 16.40
CA ALA A 345 -1.57 33.24 15.36
C ALA A 345 -1.21 31.74 15.16
N LEU A 346 -0.19 31.19 15.84
CA LEU A 346 0.02 29.74 15.84
C LEU A 346 -0.87 29.12 16.93
N ASP A 347 -1.69 28.18 16.49
CA ASP A 347 -2.56 27.35 17.31
C ASP A 347 -1.73 26.74 18.47
N PRO A 348 -2.16 26.82 19.75
CA PRO A 348 -1.51 26.12 20.87
C PRO A 348 -1.33 24.61 20.63
N GLU A 349 -2.01 24.04 19.64
CA GLU A 349 -1.79 22.68 19.13
C GLU A 349 -0.49 22.47 18.33
N GLN A 350 0.29 23.52 18.01
CA GLN A 350 1.52 23.36 17.22
C GLN A 350 2.75 23.00 18.08
N PRO A 351 3.61 22.08 17.59
CA PRO A 351 4.84 21.72 18.29
C PRO A 351 5.81 22.91 18.33
N GLY A 352 6.21 23.30 19.54
CA GLY A 352 7.18 24.38 19.76
C GLY A 352 8.63 23.91 19.70
N ARG A 353 8.85 22.62 19.98
CA ARG A 353 10.18 22.00 20.01
C ARG A 353 10.10 20.52 19.64
N LEU A 354 11.05 20.08 18.82
CA LEU A 354 11.31 18.68 18.51
C LEU A 354 12.77 18.38 18.83
N ASP A 355 13.00 17.39 19.68
CA ASP A 355 14.32 16.87 19.99
C ASP A 355 14.43 15.45 19.42
N ALA A 356 15.59 15.09 18.86
CA ALA A 356 15.92 13.72 18.48
C ALA A 356 17.35 13.40 18.92
N GLN A 357 17.53 12.30 19.65
CA GLN A 357 18.85 11.92 20.18
C GLN A 357 19.80 11.49 19.08
N ARG A 358 19.29 10.75 18.08
CA ARG A 358 20.09 10.23 16.99
C ARG A 358 19.27 10.07 15.72
N LEU A 359 19.89 10.39 14.59
CA LEU A 359 19.49 10.02 13.25
C LEU A 359 20.70 9.39 12.57
N ALA A 360 20.55 8.19 12.03
CA ALA A 360 21.59 7.47 11.33
C ALA A 360 21.10 6.88 10.01
N LEU A 361 21.90 6.98 8.97
CA LEU A 361 21.76 6.24 7.72
C LEU A 361 23.03 5.40 7.53
N THR A 362 22.88 4.14 7.18
CA THR A 362 23.99 3.24 6.87
C THR A 362 23.66 2.43 5.63
N LEU A 363 24.48 2.53 4.60
CA LEU A 363 24.45 1.72 3.40
C LEU A 363 25.78 0.96 3.36
N ASP A 364 25.72 -0.35 3.17
CA ASP A 364 26.92 -1.20 3.01
C ASP A 364 26.65 -2.24 1.92
N LEU A 365 26.95 -1.88 0.68
CA LEU A 365 26.75 -2.71 -0.49
C LEU A 365 28.06 -3.36 -0.92
N ASP A 366 28.03 -4.68 -1.02
CA ASP A 366 29.05 -5.48 -1.65
C ASP A 366 28.72 -5.68 -3.13
N GLU A 367 29.58 -5.18 -4.00
CA GLU A 367 29.52 -5.41 -5.43
C GLU A 367 30.14 -6.78 -5.77
N ARG A 368 29.33 -7.73 -6.24
CA ARG A 368 29.78 -9.09 -6.61
C ARG A 368 30.32 -9.14 -8.04
N GLU A 369 29.57 -8.50 -8.94
CA GLU A 369 29.90 -8.29 -10.35
C GLU A 369 29.67 -6.81 -10.67
N PRO A 370 30.29 -6.24 -11.72
CA PRO A 370 30.12 -4.83 -12.05
C PRO A 370 28.64 -4.42 -12.13
N GLY A 371 28.20 -3.53 -11.24
CA GLY A 371 26.81 -3.06 -11.16
C GLY A 371 25.83 -3.94 -10.35
N VAL A 372 26.22 -5.17 -9.97
CA VAL A 372 25.39 -6.10 -9.20
C VAL A 372 25.79 -6.09 -7.73
N VAL A 373 24.86 -5.67 -6.87
CA VAL A 373 25.11 -5.39 -5.46
C VAL A 373 24.28 -6.25 -4.52
N THR A 374 24.80 -6.48 -3.32
CA THR A 374 24.13 -7.17 -2.22
C THR A 374 24.52 -6.50 -0.91
N GLY A 375 23.59 -6.29 -0.01
CA GLY A 375 23.90 -5.77 1.32
C GLY A 375 22.80 -4.89 1.92
N PRO A 376 22.98 -4.47 3.18
CA PRO A 376 21.99 -3.72 3.92
C PRO A 376 22.01 -2.21 3.64
N LEU A 377 20.82 -1.63 3.67
CA LEU A 377 20.53 -0.23 3.92
C LEU A 377 19.76 -0.15 5.24
N ALA A 378 20.18 0.72 6.16
CA ALA A 378 19.53 0.94 7.44
C ALA A 378 19.39 2.43 7.73
N PHE A 379 18.18 2.86 8.08
CA PHE A 379 17.85 4.17 8.59
C PHE A 379 17.31 4.03 10.01
N VAL A 380 17.81 4.82 10.96
CA VAL A 380 17.42 4.76 12.36
C VAL A 380 17.25 6.16 12.91
N VAL A 381 16.13 6.40 13.59
CA VAL A 381 15.85 7.59 14.39
C VAL A 381 15.56 7.14 15.81
N GLU A 382 16.25 7.71 16.80
CA GLU A 382 16.10 7.34 18.21
C GLU A 382 15.80 8.55 19.09
N GLY A 383 14.96 8.30 20.10
CA GLY A 383 14.67 9.24 21.17
C GLY A 383 14.06 10.55 20.68
N VAL A 384 13.03 10.47 19.82
CA VAL A 384 12.30 11.67 19.39
C VAL A 384 11.32 12.07 20.47
N SER A 385 11.32 13.34 20.85
CA SER A 385 10.32 13.93 21.73
C SER A 385 9.76 15.20 21.14
N LEU A 386 8.44 15.33 21.22
CA LEU A 386 7.69 16.49 20.75
C LEU A 386 7.08 17.21 21.94
N ALA A 387 7.31 18.52 22.03
CA ALA A 387 6.73 19.36 23.05
C ALA A 387 5.96 20.54 22.44
N SER A 388 4.89 20.96 23.11
CA SER A 388 4.14 22.16 22.75
C SER A 388 4.97 23.43 22.97
N ALA A 389 4.50 24.56 22.47
CA ALA A 389 5.10 25.87 22.79
C ALA A 389 5.12 26.18 24.30
N ALA A 390 4.25 25.54 25.09
CA ALA A 390 4.24 25.64 26.56
C ALA A 390 5.20 24.66 27.26
N ALA A 391 6.01 23.91 26.49
CA ALA A 391 6.90 22.85 26.95
C ALA A 391 6.18 21.66 27.61
N GLU A 392 4.93 21.40 27.22
CA GLU A 392 4.19 20.21 27.63
C GLU A 392 4.45 19.08 26.62
N PRO A 393 4.67 17.82 27.08
CA PRO A 393 4.94 16.71 26.18
C PRO A 393 3.68 16.35 25.37
N ILE A 394 3.81 16.34 24.04
CA ILE A 394 2.75 15.94 23.11
C ILE A 394 2.94 14.49 22.69
N GLY A 395 4.19 14.10 22.45
CA GLY A 395 4.49 12.75 21.99
C GLY A 395 5.94 12.37 22.15
N HIS A 396 6.17 11.06 22.09
CA HIS A 396 7.46 10.43 22.18
C HIS A 396 7.52 9.26 21.19
N LEU A 397 8.69 9.06 20.61
CA LEU A 397 9.05 7.89 19.83
C LEU A 397 10.42 7.43 20.32
N GLY A 398 10.46 6.24 20.93
CA GLY A 398 11.70 5.63 21.40
C GLY A 398 12.65 5.33 20.25
N ARG A 399 12.16 4.63 19.22
CA ARG A 399 12.94 4.30 18.03
C ARG A 399 12.07 4.08 16.80
N LEU A 400 12.50 4.60 15.65
CA LEU A 400 12.04 4.19 14.32
C LEU A 400 13.25 3.63 13.58
N SER A 401 13.14 2.43 13.04
CA SER A 401 14.16 1.86 12.16
C SER A 401 13.54 1.31 10.88
N VAL A 402 14.20 1.59 9.76
CA VAL A 402 13.88 1.07 8.44
C VAL A 402 15.12 0.35 7.93
N GLY A 403 15.02 -0.93 7.64
CA GLY A 403 16.07 -1.74 7.05
C GLY A 403 15.63 -2.27 5.71
N VAL A 404 16.55 -2.34 4.75
CA VAL A 404 16.36 -3.01 3.46
C VAL A 404 17.60 -3.85 3.18
N ASP A 405 17.44 -5.15 2.97
CA ASP A 405 18.50 -6.04 2.52
C ASP A 405 18.30 -6.32 1.03
N TYR A 406 19.29 -5.94 0.23
CA TYR A 406 19.33 -6.21 -1.20
C TYR A 406 20.09 -7.50 -1.48
N GLU A 407 19.59 -8.30 -2.42
CA GLU A 407 20.21 -9.53 -2.90
C GLU A 407 20.29 -9.50 -4.43
N ASP A 408 21.51 -9.53 -4.96
CA ASP A 408 21.79 -9.58 -6.41
C ASP A 408 21.01 -8.54 -7.26
N VAL A 409 20.98 -7.28 -6.80
CA VAL A 409 20.33 -6.17 -7.52
C VAL A 409 21.28 -5.55 -8.55
N ASP A 410 20.86 -5.46 -9.80
CA ASP A 410 21.62 -4.79 -10.88
C ASP A 410 21.24 -3.30 -10.95
N LEU A 411 22.05 -2.45 -10.31
CA LEU A 411 21.82 -1.00 -10.28
C LEU A 411 21.90 -0.37 -11.67
N ALA A 412 22.76 -0.88 -12.55
CA ALA A 412 22.91 -0.36 -13.90
C ALA A 412 21.70 -0.72 -14.77
N GLY A 413 21.20 -1.96 -14.63
CA GLY A 413 19.95 -2.40 -15.27
C GLY A 413 18.74 -1.58 -14.83
N LEU A 414 18.61 -1.29 -13.53
CA LEU A 414 17.54 -0.45 -13.00
C LEU A 414 17.64 1.01 -13.45
N ALA A 415 18.84 1.58 -13.46
CA ALA A 415 19.07 2.94 -13.97
C ALA A 415 18.72 3.05 -15.46
N ALA A 416 19.15 2.08 -16.27
CA ALA A 416 18.80 2.02 -17.69
C ALA A 416 17.28 1.89 -17.89
N PHE A 417 16.58 1.15 -17.03
CA PHE A 417 15.13 1.09 -17.06
C PHE A 417 14.48 2.44 -16.71
N GLY A 418 15.02 3.17 -15.73
CA GLY A 418 14.60 4.53 -15.39
C GLY A 418 14.75 5.50 -16.57
N ASP A 419 15.89 5.46 -17.25
CA ASP A 419 16.15 6.26 -18.45
C ASP A 419 15.17 5.92 -19.59
N MET A 420 14.87 4.63 -19.81
CA MET A 420 13.85 4.21 -20.78
C MET A 420 12.45 4.68 -20.38
N ALA A 421 12.10 4.63 -19.09
CA ALA A 421 10.80 5.06 -18.59
C ALA A 421 10.57 6.58 -18.73
N ALA A 422 11.64 7.37 -18.72
CA ALA A 422 11.58 8.80 -19.00
C ALA A 422 11.30 9.13 -20.49
N ALA A 423 11.41 8.15 -21.39
CA ALA A 423 11.13 8.27 -22.83
C ALA A 423 10.09 7.21 -23.27
N PRO A 424 8.78 7.48 -23.10
CA PRO A 424 7.72 6.48 -23.29
C PRO A 424 7.70 5.82 -24.66
N GLU A 425 8.15 6.51 -25.71
CA GLU A 425 8.24 5.97 -27.07
C GLU A 425 9.20 4.79 -27.14
N THR A 426 10.31 4.84 -26.38
CA THR A 426 11.32 3.77 -26.34
C THR A 426 10.80 2.50 -25.67
N LEU A 427 9.95 2.65 -24.65
CA LEU A 427 9.27 1.53 -24.01
C LEU A 427 8.27 0.85 -24.95
N MET A 428 7.54 1.62 -25.76
CA MET A 428 6.54 1.09 -26.70
C MET A 428 7.15 0.32 -27.89
N GLU A 429 8.41 0.58 -28.23
CA GLU A 429 9.12 -0.10 -29.33
C GLU A 429 9.68 -1.49 -28.94
N ARG A 430 9.81 -1.78 -27.65
CA ARG A 430 10.37 -3.05 -27.15
C ARG A 430 9.28 -4.08 -26.86
N ASP A 431 9.66 -5.35 -26.92
CA ASP A 431 8.79 -6.44 -26.52
C ASP A 431 8.54 -6.35 -24.99
N PRO A 432 7.27 -6.20 -24.53
CA PRO A 432 6.96 -6.14 -23.10
C PRO A 432 7.48 -7.35 -22.32
N ALA A 433 7.54 -8.53 -22.96
CA ALA A 433 8.03 -9.74 -22.32
C ALA A 433 9.55 -9.67 -22.02
N GLU A 434 10.33 -9.15 -22.97
CA GLU A 434 11.77 -8.92 -22.76
C GLU A 434 11.99 -7.86 -21.67
N LEU A 435 11.24 -6.75 -21.71
CA LEU A 435 11.32 -5.69 -20.70
C LEU A 435 11.03 -6.20 -19.29
N LEU A 436 9.96 -6.97 -19.10
CA LEU A 436 9.61 -7.51 -17.79
C LEU A 436 10.66 -8.50 -17.30
N SER A 437 11.19 -9.36 -18.19
CA SER A 437 12.25 -10.30 -17.84
C SER A 437 13.54 -9.59 -17.41
N GLU A 438 13.97 -8.56 -18.15
CA GLU A 438 15.12 -7.72 -17.81
C GLU A 438 14.92 -7.01 -16.48
N LEU A 439 13.75 -6.38 -16.27
CA LEU A 439 13.42 -5.72 -15.01
C LEU A 439 13.41 -6.68 -13.82
N LEU A 440 12.78 -7.85 -13.96
CA LEU A 440 12.74 -8.85 -12.88
C LEU A 440 14.15 -9.32 -12.53
N THR A 441 15.00 -9.54 -13.55
CA THR A 441 16.39 -9.94 -13.34
C THR A 441 17.17 -8.84 -12.63
N ALA A 442 17.01 -7.58 -13.07
CA ALA A 442 17.71 -6.45 -12.48
C ALA A 442 17.27 -6.12 -11.05
N LEU A 443 16.00 -6.35 -10.71
CA LEU A 443 15.46 -6.15 -9.36
C LEU A 443 16.03 -7.12 -8.33
N GLY A 444 16.56 -8.28 -8.73
CA GLY A 444 17.08 -9.29 -7.81
C GLY A 444 16.06 -9.68 -6.72
N GLY A 445 16.54 -9.72 -5.47
CA GLY A 445 15.74 -9.86 -4.25
C GLY A 445 15.86 -8.64 -3.33
N MET A 446 14.79 -8.35 -2.61
CA MET A 446 14.71 -7.28 -1.62
C MET A 446 13.89 -7.74 -0.42
N GLN A 447 14.43 -7.55 0.78
CA GLN A 447 13.71 -7.73 2.03
C GLN A 447 13.72 -6.42 2.79
N SER A 448 12.58 -6.00 3.35
CA SER A 448 12.51 -4.77 4.12
C SER A 448 11.91 -5.00 5.51
N ARG A 449 12.36 -4.20 6.47
CA ARG A 449 11.88 -4.21 7.85
C ARG A 449 11.69 -2.78 8.34
N ILE A 450 10.46 -2.42 8.65
CA ILE A 450 10.12 -1.15 9.30
C ILE A 450 9.71 -1.46 10.73
N GLU A 451 10.28 -0.79 11.71
CA GLU A 451 10.03 -1.06 13.12
C GLU A 451 9.92 0.26 13.91
N VAL A 452 8.88 0.35 14.73
CA VAL A 452 8.56 1.47 15.62
C VAL A 452 8.52 0.93 17.05
N GLU A 453 9.26 1.55 17.95
CA GLU A 453 9.33 1.19 19.37
C GLU A 453 9.00 2.38 20.26
N ASP A 454 8.22 2.11 21.31
CA ASP A 454 7.78 3.06 22.33
C ASP A 454 7.21 4.37 21.75
N LEU A 455 6.24 4.23 20.83
CA LEU A 455 5.46 5.36 20.35
C LEU A 455 4.40 5.70 21.40
N ALA A 456 4.36 6.94 21.85
CA ALA A 456 3.33 7.47 22.72
C ALA A 456 2.88 8.83 22.22
N VAL A 457 1.57 9.01 22.05
CA VAL A 457 0.95 10.29 21.69
C VAL A 457 -0.14 10.57 22.71
N GLN A 458 -0.14 11.78 23.25
CA GLN A 458 -1.18 12.28 24.15
C GLN A 458 -2.03 13.30 23.42
N ALA A 459 -3.31 13.34 23.75
CA ALA A 459 -4.20 14.38 23.27
C ALA A 459 -3.70 15.77 23.72
N PRO A 460 -4.01 16.83 22.96
CA PRO A 460 -3.65 18.18 23.35
C PRO A 460 -4.18 18.56 24.75
N PRO A 461 -3.58 19.57 25.39
CA PRO A 461 -4.01 20.02 26.71
C PRO A 461 -5.49 20.40 26.74
N GLY A 462 -6.28 19.68 27.53
CA GLY A 462 -7.74 19.90 27.68
C GLY A 462 -8.62 18.81 27.06
N GLU A 463 -8.03 17.87 26.31
CA GLU A 463 -8.70 16.65 25.84
C GLU A 463 -8.14 15.43 26.58
N VAL A 464 -8.96 14.40 26.77
CA VAL A 464 -8.49 13.09 27.27
C VAL A 464 -8.39 12.16 26.09
N GLY A 465 -7.17 11.75 25.77
CA GLY A 465 -6.93 10.71 24.80
C GLY A 465 -5.46 10.30 24.77
N HIS A 466 -5.22 9.03 24.50
CA HIS A 466 -3.86 8.50 24.36
C HIS A 466 -3.80 7.44 23.26
N LEU A 467 -2.62 7.35 22.65
CA LEU A 467 -2.20 6.22 21.84
C LEU A 467 -0.81 5.82 22.32
N ARG A 468 -0.64 4.55 22.67
CA ARG A 468 0.64 3.95 22.98
C ARG A 468 0.81 2.68 22.17
N VAL A 469 1.98 2.53 21.58
CA VAL A 469 2.41 1.32 20.88
C VAL A 469 3.79 0.97 21.40
N ALA A 470 3.90 -0.11 22.17
CA ALA A 470 5.20 -0.55 22.68
C ALA A 470 6.12 -1.00 21.53
N ARG A 471 5.57 -1.72 20.55
CA ARG A 471 6.29 -2.14 19.35
C ARG A 471 5.33 -2.36 18.18
N ALA A 472 5.70 -1.91 16.98
CA ALA A 472 5.07 -2.31 15.74
C ALA A 472 6.18 -2.59 14.70
N ALA A 473 6.07 -3.68 13.96
CA ALA A 473 7.03 -4.03 12.93
C ALA A 473 6.31 -4.53 11.66
N LEU A 474 6.78 -4.09 10.50
CA LEU A 474 6.37 -4.57 9.19
C LEU A 474 7.61 -5.18 8.51
N ASN A 475 7.58 -6.48 8.25
CA ASN A 475 8.60 -7.17 7.48
C ASN A 475 7.99 -7.53 6.12
N THR A 476 8.59 -7.11 5.03
CA THR A 476 8.18 -7.51 3.68
C THR A 476 9.35 -8.13 2.94
N GLY A 477 9.05 -8.91 1.91
CA GLY A 477 10.08 -9.38 1.02
C GLY A 477 9.55 -9.78 -0.34
N PHE A 478 10.46 -9.71 -1.30
CA PHE A 478 10.28 -10.02 -2.70
C PHE A 478 11.58 -10.65 -3.17
N VAL A 479 11.58 -11.95 -3.49
CA VAL A 479 12.80 -12.66 -3.91
C VAL A 479 12.53 -13.58 -5.08
N PRO A 480 13.54 -13.92 -5.90
CA PRO A 480 13.45 -14.99 -6.88
C PRO A 480 13.03 -16.30 -6.21
N SER A 481 12.04 -16.97 -6.79
CA SER A 481 11.55 -18.24 -6.28
C SER A 481 12.52 -19.36 -6.65
N ALA A 482 12.66 -20.36 -5.77
CA ALA A 482 13.45 -21.57 -6.07
C ALA A 482 12.91 -22.35 -7.28
N ALA A 483 11.65 -22.12 -7.68
CA ALA A 483 11.02 -22.73 -8.85
C ALA A 483 11.43 -22.09 -10.19
N GLY A 484 12.14 -20.95 -10.18
CA GLY A 484 12.69 -20.32 -11.38
C GLY A 484 13.02 -18.83 -11.20
N GLU A 485 14.03 -18.35 -11.92
CA GLU A 485 14.59 -16.99 -11.80
C GLU A 485 13.62 -15.86 -12.19
N LEU A 486 12.53 -16.17 -12.90
CA LEU A 486 11.47 -15.21 -13.26
C LEU A 486 10.21 -15.36 -12.39
N LYS A 487 10.16 -16.38 -11.52
CA LYS A 487 9.09 -16.52 -10.52
C LYS A 487 9.48 -15.78 -9.25
N ARG A 488 8.50 -15.28 -8.50
CA ARG A 488 8.74 -14.47 -7.30
C ARG A 488 7.98 -15.03 -6.09
N ASP A 489 8.65 -15.07 -4.96
CA ASP A 489 8.03 -15.31 -3.66
C ASP A 489 7.90 -13.96 -2.94
N LEU A 490 6.70 -13.64 -2.48
CA LEU A 490 6.37 -12.39 -1.81
C LEU A 490 5.80 -12.68 -0.43
N TRP A 491 6.18 -11.86 0.55
CA TRP A 491 5.55 -11.91 1.87
C TRP A 491 5.44 -10.53 2.49
N ALA A 492 4.47 -10.41 3.39
CA ALA A 492 4.31 -9.29 4.30
C ALA A 492 3.88 -9.83 5.67
N ASN A 493 4.59 -9.45 6.72
CA ASN A 493 4.26 -9.75 8.11
C ASN A 493 4.19 -8.42 8.89
N LEU A 494 3.01 -8.12 9.43
CA LEU A 494 2.77 -7.01 10.35
C LEU A 494 2.63 -7.55 11.78
N GLU A 495 3.52 -7.14 12.67
CA GLU A 495 3.49 -7.44 14.10
C GLU A 495 3.20 -6.17 14.91
N GLY A 496 2.32 -6.26 15.91
CA GLY A 496 2.05 -5.22 16.89
C GLY A 496 2.09 -5.79 18.30
N ARG A 497 2.66 -5.05 19.26
CA ARG A 497 2.67 -5.43 20.69
C ARG A 497 2.43 -4.24 21.60
N GLY A 498 1.70 -4.48 22.69
CA GLY A 498 1.42 -3.51 23.74
C GLY A 498 0.77 -2.24 23.18
N TRP A 499 -0.33 -2.42 22.44
CA TRP A 499 -1.13 -1.31 21.93
C TRP A 499 -2.12 -0.90 23.01
N SER A 500 -2.20 0.40 23.29
CA SER A 500 -3.18 0.95 24.21
C SER A 500 -3.69 2.25 23.63
N PHE A 501 -5.00 2.40 23.49
CA PHE A 501 -5.60 3.66 23.07
C PHE A 501 -6.91 3.90 23.78
N GLY A 502 -7.27 5.16 23.96
CA GLY A 502 -8.50 5.49 24.64
C GLY A 502 -8.78 6.98 24.62
N ASP A 503 -9.97 7.32 25.06
CA ASP A 503 -10.49 8.68 25.23
C ASP A 503 -11.28 8.79 26.54
N GLU A 504 -12.17 9.78 26.66
CA GLU A 504 -13.05 9.96 27.83
C GLU A 504 -14.08 8.85 28.01
N GLU A 505 -14.38 8.08 26.97
CA GLU A 505 -15.46 7.08 26.96
C GLU A 505 -14.93 5.65 26.98
N TYR A 506 -13.82 5.37 26.29
CA TYR A 506 -13.30 4.01 26.11
C TYR A 506 -11.80 3.92 26.38
N ALA A 507 -11.38 2.77 26.88
CA ALA A 507 -9.98 2.35 26.90
C ALA A 507 -9.85 0.96 26.28
N PHE A 508 -8.90 0.80 25.37
CA PHE A 508 -8.61 -0.44 24.68
C PHE A 508 -7.15 -0.80 24.85
N ASP A 509 -6.89 -2.07 25.16
CA ASP A 509 -5.56 -2.65 25.27
C ASP A 509 -5.49 -3.91 24.39
N LEU A 510 -4.36 -4.10 23.72
CA LEU A 510 -4.07 -5.25 22.89
C LEU A 510 -2.62 -5.68 23.11
N ASP A 511 -2.43 -6.86 23.69
CA ASP A 511 -1.11 -7.37 24.05
C ASP A 511 -0.27 -7.67 22.80
N ALA A 512 -0.86 -8.37 21.83
CA ALA A 512 -0.21 -8.62 20.54
C ALA A 512 -1.20 -8.82 19.38
N ALA A 513 -0.78 -8.40 18.19
CA ALA A 513 -1.43 -8.71 16.92
C ALA A 513 -0.39 -9.10 15.89
N GLU A 514 -0.71 -10.07 15.04
CA GLU A 514 0.13 -10.49 13.94
C GLU A 514 -0.72 -10.72 12.70
N TRP A 515 -0.29 -10.21 11.56
CA TRP A 515 -0.90 -10.46 10.26
C TRP A 515 0.18 -10.90 9.28
N ASN A 516 0.02 -12.09 8.71
CA ASN A 516 0.90 -12.69 7.74
C ASN A 516 0.20 -12.82 6.40
N LEU A 517 0.89 -12.45 5.34
CA LEU A 517 0.50 -12.68 3.95
C LEU A 517 1.70 -13.26 3.21
N ARG A 518 1.47 -14.31 2.42
CA ARG A 518 2.49 -14.93 1.58
C ARG A 518 1.91 -15.32 0.24
N LEU A 519 2.65 -15.06 -0.82
CA LEU A 519 2.38 -15.48 -2.19
C LEU A 519 3.61 -16.23 -2.68
N ASP A 520 3.44 -17.48 -3.04
CA ASP A 520 4.54 -18.34 -3.49
C ASP A 520 4.48 -18.54 -5.00
N ARG A 521 5.67 -18.52 -5.63
CA ARG A 521 5.86 -18.83 -7.05
C ARG A 521 4.99 -17.99 -7.99
N ILE A 522 4.83 -16.70 -7.72
CA ILE A 522 4.15 -15.78 -8.65
C ILE A 522 4.89 -15.82 -10.00
N ALA A 523 4.15 -15.91 -11.11
CA ALA A 523 4.68 -15.85 -12.46
C ALA A 523 4.23 -14.55 -13.17
N PRO A 524 4.95 -13.42 -12.99
CA PRO A 524 4.60 -12.14 -13.63
C PRO A 524 4.55 -12.22 -15.15
N MET A 525 5.37 -13.07 -15.76
CA MET A 525 5.37 -13.30 -17.21
C MET A 525 4.04 -13.85 -17.71
N THR A 526 3.40 -14.76 -16.96
CA THR A 526 2.09 -15.32 -17.30
C THR A 526 1.01 -14.24 -17.19
N LEU A 527 1.06 -13.38 -16.17
CA LEU A 527 0.15 -12.23 -16.04
C LEU A 527 0.23 -11.28 -17.23
N LEU A 528 1.46 -10.97 -17.67
CA LEU A 528 1.68 -10.13 -18.84
C LEU A 528 1.13 -10.77 -20.12
N GLN A 529 1.40 -12.06 -20.33
CA GLN A 529 0.89 -12.80 -21.49
C GLN A 529 -0.64 -12.81 -21.51
N LEU A 530 -1.28 -13.00 -20.36
CA LEU A 530 -2.74 -12.94 -20.23
C LEU A 530 -3.29 -11.56 -20.59
N GLY A 531 -2.65 -10.49 -20.10
CA GLY A 531 -3.02 -9.11 -20.43
C GLY A 531 -2.89 -8.83 -21.93
N LEU A 532 -1.79 -9.25 -22.55
CA LEU A 532 -1.56 -9.09 -23.99
C LEU A 532 -2.57 -9.92 -24.82
N ALA A 533 -2.86 -11.15 -24.40
CA ALA A 533 -3.85 -11.99 -25.07
C ALA A 533 -5.24 -11.35 -24.99
N SER A 534 -5.65 -10.85 -23.81
CA SER A 534 -6.92 -10.14 -23.62
C SER A 534 -7.02 -8.89 -24.51
N LEU A 535 -5.93 -8.14 -24.66
CA LEU A 535 -5.89 -6.96 -25.54
C LEU A 535 -6.02 -7.33 -27.02
N MET A 536 -5.44 -8.47 -27.44
CA MET A 536 -5.48 -8.92 -28.84
C MET A 536 -6.82 -9.55 -29.24
N THR A 537 -7.44 -10.34 -28.36
CA THR A 537 -8.65 -11.11 -28.69
C THR A 537 -9.94 -10.43 -28.25
N GLY A 538 -9.88 -9.40 -27.41
CA GLY A 538 -11.03 -8.65 -26.89
C GLY A 538 -11.82 -9.41 -25.81
N GLU A 539 -11.91 -10.73 -25.92
CA GLU A 539 -12.41 -11.64 -24.89
C GLU A 539 -11.47 -12.85 -24.80
N LEU A 540 -11.12 -13.25 -23.58
CA LEU A 540 -10.46 -14.52 -23.31
C LEU A 540 -11.54 -15.57 -23.04
N ALA A 541 -11.38 -16.78 -23.57
CA ALA A 541 -12.25 -17.88 -23.21
C ALA A 541 -12.10 -18.17 -21.70
N GLU A 542 -13.21 -18.53 -21.05
CA GLU A 542 -13.23 -18.87 -19.62
C GLU A 542 -12.23 -19.99 -19.27
N ASP A 543 -12.12 -20.99 -20.14
CA ASP A 543 -11.15 -22.09 -20.00
C ASP A 543 -9.69 -21.60 -20.04
N ASP A 544 -9.37 -20.63 -20.91
CA ASP A 544 -8.02 -20.06 -21.03
C ASP A 544 -7.67 -19.18 -19.82
N LEU A 545 -8.66 -18.46 -19.27
CA LEU A 545 -8.52 -17.68 -18.04
C LEU A 545 -8.25 -18.59 -16.83
N ILE A 546 -9.00 -19.68 -16.71
CA ILE A 546 -8.82 -20.64 -15.60
C ILE A 546 -7.46 -21.34 -15.70
N ALA A 547 -7.07 -21.80 -16.89
CA ALA A 547 -5.77 -22.42 -17.11
C ALA A 547 -4.61 -21.45 -16.81
N SER A 548 -4.73 -20.20 -17.24
CA SER A 548 -3.70 -19.17 -16.99
C SER A 548 -3.67 -18.74 -15.52
N ALA A 549 -4.82 -18.67 -14.85
CA ALA A 549 -4.92 -18.37 -13.42
C ALA A 549 -4.18 -19.40 -12.56
N GLN A 550 -4.23 -20.67 -12.95
CA GLN A 550 -3.48 -21.74 -12.29
C GLN A 550 -1.95 -21.54 -12.44
N GLU A 551 -1.46 -21.08 -13.59
CA GLU A 551 -0.02 -20.86 -13.80
C GLU A 551 0.55 -19.60 -13.11
N ILE A 552 -0.30 -18.64 -12.76
CA ILE A 552 0.10 -17.33 -12.21
C ILE A 552 0.65 -17.44 -10.78
N LEU A 553 0.11 -18.34 -9.97
CA LEU A 553 0.39 -18.40 -8.53
C LEU A 553 0.53 -19.84 -8.09
N GLY A 554 1.62 -20.19 -7.39
CA GLY A 554 1.79 -21.53 -6.84
C GLY A 554 1.17 -21.71 -5.45
N GLY A 555 1.05 -20.63 -4.67
CA GLY A 555 0.42 -20.69 -3.34
C GLY A 555 0.07 -19.32 -2.78
N PHE A 556 -0.88 -19.29 -1.86
CA PHE A 556 -1.35 -18.11 -1.14
C PHE A 556 -1.56 -18.50 0.31
N SER A 557 -1.07 -17.72 1.27
CA SER A 557 -1.48 -17.90 2.66
C SER A 557 -1.70 -16.58 3.35
N VAL A 558 -2.78 -16.49 4.12
CA VAL A 558 -3.07 -15.39 5.03
C VAL A 558 -3.25 -15.94 6.44
N GLY A 559 -2.65 -15.28 7.41
CA GLY A 559 -2.77 -15.61 8.83
C GLY A 559 -3.00 -14.35 9.64
N LEU A 560 -3.92 -14.38 10.60
CA LEU A 560 -4.22 -13.31 11.54
C LEU A 560 -4.20 -13.91 12.94
N SER A 561 -3.48 -13.28 13.88
CA SER A 561 -3.56 -13.63 15.29
C SER A 561 -3.71 -12.38 16.15
N LEU A 562 -4.50 -12.49 17.22
CA LEU A 562 -4.72 -11.46 18.22
C LEU A 562 -4.63 -12.12 19.59
N HIS A 563 -3.95 -11.45 20.52
CA HIS A 563 -3.77 -11.92 21.89
C HIS A 563 -4.07 -10.77 22.86
N GLY A 564 -4.85 -11.06 23.90
CA GLY A 564 -5.14 -10.14 24.99
C GLY A 564 -5.82 -8.85 24.52
N ALA A 565 -6.85 -8.95 23.67
CA ALA A 565 -7.62 -7.80 23.23
C ALA A 565 -8.69 -7.49 24.28
N ASN A 566 -8.59 -6.35 24.95
CA ASN A 566 -9.49 -5.95 26.03
C ASN A 566 -9.99 -4.53 25.81
N GLY A 567 -11.26 -4.30 26.12
CA GLY A 567 -11.92 -3.00 26.08
C GLY A 567 -12.68 -2.74 27.38
N GLN A 568 -12.64 -1.50 27.83
CA GLN A 568 -13.38 -1.04 29.01
C GLN A 568 -14.07 0.29 28.72
N MET A 569 -15.31 0.41 29.17
CA MET A 569 -16.03 1.68 29.22
C MET A 569 -15.52 2.48 30.43
N VAL A 570 -14.96 3.67 30.20
CA VAL A 570 -14.44 4.56 31.26
C VAL A 570 -15.36 5.74 31.57
N ALA A 571 -16.37 5.99 30.73
CA ALA A 571 -17.38 7.00 31.00
C ALA A 571 -18.11 6.73 32.34
N GLU A 572 -18.30 7.77 33.16
CA GLU A 572 -18.89 7.66 34.50
C GLU A 572 -20.27 6.98 34.51
N TYR A 573 -21.07 7.17 33.45
CA TYR A 573 -22.40 6.58 33.32
C TYR A 573 -22.40 5.10 32.85
N LEU A 574 -21.24 4.55 32.48
CA LEU A 574 -21.03 3.14 32.08
C LEU A 574 -19.98 2.43 32.94
N ALA A 575 -19.50 3.04 34.03
CA ALA A 575 -18.39 2.52 34.83
C ALA A 575 -18.68 1.16 35.51
N ASP A 576 -19.96 0.79 35.63
CA ASP A 576 -20.38 -0.50 36.19
C ASP A 576 -20.47 -1.62 35.13
N GLU A 577 -20.30 -1.31 33.84
CA GLU A 577 -20.30 -2.33 32.77
C GLU A 577 -19.02 -3.18 32.83
N PRO A 578 -19.13 -4.52 32.69
CA PRO A 578 -17.96 -5.38 32.71
C PRO A 578 -17.05 -5.10 31.51
N PRO A 579 -15.73 -5.29 31.64
CA PRO A 579 -14.83 -5.23 30.50
C PRO A 579 -15.19 -6.32 29.50
N PHE A 580 -14.97 -6.02 28.22
CA PHE A 580 -15.16 -6.95 27.13
C PHE A 580 -13.83 -7.29 26.52
N GLY A 581 -13.68 -8.51 26.01
CA GLY A 581 -12.39 -8.92 25.51
C GLY A 581 -12.34 -10.31 24.91
N LEU A 582 -11.14 -10.65 24.47
CA LEU A 582 -10.77 -11.87 23.78
C LEU A 582 -9.35 -12.22 24.20
N GLU A 583 -9.18 -13.36 24.88
CA GLU A 583 -7.86 -13.83 25.30
C GLU A 583 -6.98 -14.16 24.09
N GLN A 584 -7.54 -14.87 23.11
CA GLN A 584 -6.83 -15.31 21.92
C GLN A 584 -7.78 -15.44 20.73
N PHE A 585 -7.30 -15.06 19.56
CA PHE A 585 -7.93 -15.34 18.27
C PHE A 585 -6.88 -15.62 17.23
N GLU A 586 -7.11 -16.64 16.42
CA GLU A 586 -6.26 -17.05 15.31
C GLU A 586 -7.14 -17.41 14.12
N PHE A 587 -6.75 -16.97 12.94
CA PHE A 587 -7.33 -17.34 11.67
C PHE A 587 -6.21 -17.59 10.67
N GLY A 588 -6.27 -18.68 9.92
CA GLY A 588 -5.33 -19.02 8.88
C GLY A 588 -6.06 -19.60 7.69
N LEU A 589 -5.75 -19.12 6.50
CA LEU A 589 -6.20 -19.69 5.24
C LEU A 589 -4.98 -19.85 4.34
N GLY A 590 -4.72 -21.07 3.88
CA GLY A 590 -3.64 -21.38 2.95
C GLY A 590 -4.15 -22.15 1.74
N LEU A 591 -3.73 -21.74 0.56
CA LEU A 591 -3.88 -22.43 -0.70
C LEU A 591 -2.48 -22.83 -1.18
N SER A 592 -2.29 -24.09 -1.56
CA SER A 592 -1.00 -24.60 -2.03
C SER A 592 -1.14 -25.31 -3.36
N ASP A 593 -0.04 -25.37 -4.10
CA ASP A 593 0.07 -26.11 -5.36
C ASP A 593 -1.03 -25.73 -6.38
N LEU A 594 -1.38 -24.44 -6.39
CA LEU A 594 -2.35 -23.84 -7.31
C LEU A 594 -1.87 -23.90 -8.78
N ASP A 595 -0.56 -24.01 -8.99
CA ASP A 595 0.09 -24.23 -10.28
C ASP A 595 0.17 -25.71 -10.69
N THR A 596 -0.63 -26.56 -10.04
CA THR A 596 -0.73 -27.99 -10.31
C THR A 596 -2.21 -28.40 -10.45
N PRO A 597 -2.51 -29.55 -11.08
CA PRO A 597 -3.89 -30.03 -11.18
C PRO A 597 -4.49 -30.51 -9.85
N ALA A 598 -3.69 -30.56 -8.78
CA ALA A 598 -4.05 -31.17 -7.49
C ALA A 598 -3.78 -30.20 -6.31
N PRO A 599 -4.45 -29.03 -6.25
CA PRO A 599 -4.24 -28.02 -5.22
C PRO A 599 -4.56 -28.50 -3.79
N GLY A 600 -4.04 -27.77 -2.81
CA GLY A 600 -4.34 -27.93 -1.39
C GLY A 600 -5.03 -26.69 -0.80
N VAL A 601 -5.83 -26.93 0.24
CA VAL A 601 -6.48 -25.90 1.07
C VAL A 601 -6.20 -26.22 2.54
N SER A 602 -5.87 -25.22 3.32
CA SER A 602 -5.76 -25.29 4.78
C SER A 602 -6.59 -24.17 5.40
N LEU A 603 -7.33 -24.49 6.45
CA LEU A 603 -8.14 -23.56 7.22
C LEU A 603 -7.87 -23.80 8.69
N ALA A 604 -7.38 -22.78 9.38
CA ALA A 604 -7.23 -22.76 10.81
C ALA A 604 -8.09 -21.63 11.39
N TYR A 605 -8.81 -21.91 12.45
CA TYR A 605 -9.56 -20.95 13.21
C TYR A 605 -9.47 -21.35 14.68
N ARG A 606 -9.14 -20.39 15.54
CA ARG A 606 -9.19 -20.55 16.99
C ARG A 606 -9.70 -19.27 17.62
N HIS A 607 -10.56 -19.37 18.61
CA HIS A 607 -10.76 -18.29 19.57
C HIS A 607 -10.84 -18.86 20.97
N ARG A 608 -10.50 -18.04 21.97
CA ARG A 608 -10.57 -18.39 23.38
C ARG A 608 -10.87 -17.17 24.24
N GLY A 609 -11.62 -17.39 25.32
CA GLY A 609 -11.74 -16.44 26.43
C GLY A 609 -12.48 -15.17 26.04
N ILE A 610 -13.54 -15.30 25.23
CA ILE A 610 -14.43 -14.18 24.93
C ILE A 610 -15.16 -13.79 26.22
N ALA A 611 -15.10 -12.52 26.58
CA ALA A 611 -15.74 -11.97 27.78
C ALA A 611 -16.57 -10.71 27.45
N GLY A 612 -17.65 -10.51 28.21
CA GLY A 612 -18.32 -9.20 28.34
C GLY A 612 -19.00 -8.67 27.07
N LEU A 613 -19.73 -9.48 26.29
CA LEU A 613 -20.44 -8.95 25.12
C LEU A 613 -21.35 -7.75 25.51
N PRO A 614 -21.29 -6.61 24.79
CA PRO A 614 -22.06 -5.43 25.13
C PRO A 614 -23.56 -5.77 25.15
N MET A 615 -24.23 -5.39 26.25
CA MET A 615 -25.59 -5.83 26.56
C MET A 615 -26.57 -5.59 25.41
N GLY A 616 -27.36 -6.62 25.09
CA GLY A 616 -28.44 -6.57 24.11
C GLY A 616 -28.15 -7.23 22.76
N MET A 617 -26.96 -7.80 22.55
CA MET A 617 -26.58 -8.42 21.26
C MET A 617 -26.65 -9.96 21.21
N THR A 618 -26.87 -10.68 22.30
CA THR A 618 -26.90 -12.16 22.26
C THR A 618 -28.31 -12.73 22.43
N PRO A 619 -28.85 -13.42 21.41
CA PRO A 619 -29.99 -14.31 21.56
C PRO A 619 -29.61 -15.67 22.19
N ILE A 620 -28.32 -15.90 22.47
CA ILE A 620 -27.78 -17.18 22.95
C ILE A 620 -27.53 -17.09 24.47
N PRO A 621 -28.03 -18.05 25.27
CA PRO A 621 -27.71 -18.14 26.71
C PRO A 621 -26.21 -18.21 26.99
N ASP A 622 -25.77 -17.66 28.12
CA ASP A 622 -24.35 -17.65 28.52
C ASP A 622 -23.77 -19.07 28.61
N GLU A 623 -24.58 -20.07 28.96
CA GLU A 623 -24.19 -21.48 29.03
C GLU A 623 -23.85 -22.11 27.67
N LEU A 624 -24.33 -21.52 26.57
CA LEU A 624 -24.08 -21.95 25.20
C LEU A 624 -23.03 -21.10 24.48
N PHE A 625 -22.51 -20.09 25.17
CA PHE A 625 -21.48 -19.25 24.58
C PHE A 625 -20.13 -19.98 24.66
N PRO A 626 -19.47 -20.28 23.52
CA PRO A 626 -18.24 -21.05 23.52
C PRO A 626 -17.11 -20.29 24.23
N GLN A 627 -16.44 -20.98 25.17
CA GLN A 627 -15.23 -20.49 25.82
C GLN A 627 -14.01 -20.66 24.91
N GLU A 628 -14.02 -21.73 24.11
CA GLU A 628 -13.02 -22.03 23.10
C GLU A 628 -13.69 -22.67 21.88
N LEU A 629 -13.28 -22.23 20.69
CA LEU A 629 -13.66 -22.84 19.41
C LEU A 629 -12.39 -23.03 18.59
N VAL A 630 -12.12 -24.26 18.16
CA VAL A 630 -10.99 -24.61 17.29
C VAL A 630 -11.51 -25.33 16.05
N LEU A 631 -10.98 -24.98 14.89
CA LEU A 631 -11.16 -25.70 13.63
C LEU A 631 -9.83 -25.65 12.88
N ASP A 632 -9.19 -26.80 12.70
CA ASP A 632 -7.98 -26.98 11.90
C ASP A 632 -8.24 -28.09 10.87
N LEU A 633 -8.30 -27.69 9.61
CA LEU A 633 -8.65 -28.51 8.46
C LEU A 633 -7.57 -28.37 7.40
N VAL A 634 -7.07 -29.49 6.88
CA VAL A 634 -6.20 -29.53 5.71
C VAL A 634 -6.77 -30.49 4.68
N ALA A 635 -7.03 -29.99 3.49
CA ALA A 635 -7.37 -30.79 2.32
C ALA A 635 -6.23 -30.68 1.31
N SER A 636 -5.79 -31.81 0.77
CA SER A 636 -4.71 -31.88 -0.22
C SER A 636 -5.12 -32.71 -1.41
N ARG A 637 -4.57 -32.37 -2.58
CA ARG A 637 -4.89 -33.01 -3.86
C ARG A 637 -6.40 -32.92 -4.15
N LEU A 638 -6.95 -31.73 -3.98
CA LEU A 638 -8.32 -31.43 -4.36
C LEU A 638 -8.43 -31.37 -5.88
N PRO A 639 -9.55 -31.76 -6.48
CA PRO A 639 -9.76 -31.56 -7.90
C PRO A 639 -9.86 -30.05 -8.19
N GLY A 640 -9.14 -29.55 -9.20
CA GLY A 640 -9.07 -28.10 -9.49
C GLY A 640 -10.44 -27.41 -9.66
N ALA A 641 -11.46 -28.13 -10.11
CA ALA A 641 -12.83 -27.64 -10.24
C ALA A 641 -13.44 -27.15 -8.90
N PHE A 642 -13.00 -27.67 -7.75
CA PHE A 642 -13.51 -27.27 -6.44
C PHE A 642 -13.15 -25.82 -6.07
N LEU A 643 -12.08 -25.28 -6.64
CA LEU A 643 -11.68 -23.88 -6.43
C LEU A 643 -12.36 -22.93 -7.42
N ALA A 644 -12.72 -23.43 -8.60
CA ALA A 644 -13.34 -22.64 -9.66
C ALA A 644 -14.86 -22.56 -9.53
N ASP A 645 -15.51 -23.62 -9.03
CA ASP A 645 -16.97 -23.71 -8.93
C ASP A 645 -17.44 -23.90 -7.48
N GLY A 646 -18.05 -22.86 -6.91
CA GLY A 646 -18.67 -22.91 -5.59
C GLY A 646 -19.81 -23.92 -5.48
N ALA A 647 -20.44 -24.31 -6.60
CA ALA A 647 -21.48 -25.34 -6.61
C ALA A 647 -20.90 -26.75 -6.36
N ALA A 648 -19.67 -27.04 -6.80
CA ALA A 648 -18.98 -28.30 -6.51
C ALA A 648 -18.75 -28.46 -5.00
N LEU A 649 -18.39 -27.37 -4.32
CA LEU A 649 -18.19 -27.33 -2.86
C LEU A 649 -19.52 -27.47 -2.10
N GLN A 650 -20.59 -26.81 -2.58
CA GLN A 650 -21.94 -26.98 -2.01
C GLN A 650 -22.53 -28.38 -2.26
N GLY A 651 -22.19 -29.00 -3.38
CA GLY A 651 -22.58 -30.37 -3.72
C GLY A 651 -21.90 -31.40 -2.84
N ALA A 652 -20.59 -31.23 -2.58
CA ALA A 652 -19.86 -32.02 -1.60
C ALA A 652 -20.40 -31.83 -0.16
N ALA A 653 -20.94 -30.65 0.15
CA ALA A 653 -21.64 -30.37 1.40
C ALA A 653 -23.08 -30.93 1.47
N GLY A 654 -23.53 -31.72 0.48
CA GLY A 654 -24.74 -32.53 0.56
C GLY A 654 -26.00 -31.96 -0.11
N ASN A 655 -25.93 -30.82 -0.79
CA ASN A 655 -27.08 -30.21 -1.46
C ASN A 655 -27.30 -30.77 -2.89
N GLY A 656 -27.58 -32.07 -3.00
CA GLY A 656 -27.99 -32.73 -4.24
C GLY A 656 -27.25 -34.05 -4.51
N ALA A 657 -28.01 -35.15 -4.64
CA ALA A 657 -27.46 -36.51 -4.75
C ALA A 657 -26.57 -36.72 -6.00
N GLU A 658 -26.86 -36.05 -7.12
CA GLU A 658 -26.09 -36.14 -8.37
C GLU A 658 -24.76 -35.38 -8.25
N ILE A 659 -24.79 -34.16 -7.69
CA ILE A 659 -23.60 -33.32 -7.48
C ILE A 659 -22.64 -33.96 -6.46
N ALA A 660 -23.18 -34.62 -5.43
CA ALA A 660 -22.38 -35.36 -4.46
C ALA A 660 -21.65 -36.58 -5.07
N GLN A 661 -22.27 -37.26 -6.06
CA GLN A 661 -21.64 -38.39 -6.76
C GLN A 661 -20.49 -37.92 -7.66
N ASP A 662 -20.69 -36.85 -8.41
CA ASP A 662 -19.67 -36.28 -9.29
C ASP A 662 -18.48 -35.73 -8.49
N ALA A 663 -18.76 -35.03 -7.38
CA ALA A 663 -17.73 -34.57 -6.45
C ALA A 663 -16.90 -35.73 -5.88
N MET A 664 -17.56 -36.82 -5.48
CA MET A 664 -16.87 -38.00 -4.93
C MET A 664 -16.04 -38.73 -5.99
N ALA A 665 -16.52 -38.83 -7.24
CA ALA A 665 -15.74 -39.39 -8.34
C ALA A 665 -14.47 -38.56 -8.61
N ALA A 666 -14.61 -37.23 -8.65
CA ALA A 666 -13.47 -36.33 -8.84
C ALA A 666 -12.43 -36.45 -7.71
N MET A 667 -12.87 -36.58 -6.46
CA MET A 667 -11.99 -36.82 -5.31
C MET A 667 -11.23 -38.15 -5.41
N LEU A 668 -11.89 -39.22 -5.88
CA LEU A 668 -11.24 -40.52 -6.13
C LEU A 668 -10.17 -40.40 -7.22
N GLU A 669 -10.46 -39.68 -8.30
CA GLU A 669 -9.52 -39.46 -9.42
C GLU A 669 -8.26 -38.68 -9.01
N ASN A 670 -8.37 -37.77 -8.03
CA ASN A 670 -7.27 -36.93 -7.57
C ASN A 670 -6.55 -37.48 -6.33
N ASP A 671 -6.95 -38.66 -5.83
CA ASP A 671 -6.40 -39.23 -4.58
C ASP A 671 -6.52 -38.23 -3.41
N THR A 672 -7.68 -37.56 -3.31
CA THR A 672 -7.88 -36.48 -2.34
C THR A 672 -7.72 -36.97 -0.90
N ARG A 673 -7.05 -36.15 -0.07
CA ARG A 673 -6.95 -36.39 1.37
C ARG A 673 -7.49 -35.19 2.13
N ILE A 674 -8.35 -35.44 3.12
CA ILE A 674 -8.90 -34.45 4.04
C ILE A 674 -8.46 -34.84 5.45
N ASP A 675 -7.93 -33.90 6.20
CA ASP A 675 -7.42 -34.09 7.56
C ASP A 675 -8.07 -33.02 8.46
N ILE A 676 -8.97 -33.44 9.34
CA ILE A 676 -9.52 -32.64 10.43
C ILE A 676 -8.55 -32.85 11.59
N GLN A 677 -7.53 -32.00 11.65
CA GLN A 677 -6.50 -32.10 12.69
C GLN A 677 -7.12 -31.87 14.07
N GLU A 678 -8.01 -30.89 14.17
CA GLU A 678 -8.72 -30.57 15.40
C GLU A 678 -10.00 -29.80 15.14
N PHE A 679 -11.11 -30.23 15.74
CA PHE A 679 -12.33 -29.45 15.87
C PHE A 679 -12.79 -29.50 17.32
N VAL A 680 -12.85 -28.36 17.99
CA VAL A 680 -13.22 -28.26 19.41
C VAL A 680 -14.30 -27.19 19.57
N ILE A 681 -15.38 -27.53 20.25
CA ILE A 681 -16.34 -26.58 20.80
C ILE A 681 -16.36 -26.80 22.31
N ASP A 682 -15.76 -25.90 23.07
CA ASP A 682 -15.80 -25.95 24.53
C ASP A 682 -16.82 -24.97 25.08
N LEU A 683 -17.78 -25.49 25.84
CA LEU A 683 -18.86 -24.74 26.45
C LEU A 683 -18.71 -24.79 27.99
N PRO A 684 -19.28 -23.81 28.72
CA PRO A 684 -19.28 -23.86 30.19
C PRO A 684 -19.86 -25.16 30.77
N VAL A 685 -20.87 -25.74 30.11
CA VAL A 685 -21.62 -26.91 30.61
C VAL A 685 -21.20 -28.24 29.98
N GLY A 686 -20.34 -28.23 28.95
CA GLY A 686 -19.94 -29.44 28.22
C GLY A 686 -19.06 -29.10 27.03
N GLY A 687 -18.86 -30.03 26.11
CA GLY A 687 -18.06 -29.72 24.92
C GLY A 687 -17.97 -30.87 23.94
N LEU A 688 -17.47 -30.56 22.75
CA LEU A 688 -17.28 -31.49 21.65
C LEU A 688 -15.85 -31.40 21.16
N ARG A 689 -15.21 -32.54 20.93
CA ARG A 689 -13.92 -32.62 20.24
C ARG A 689 -13.99 -33.67 19.15
N LEU A 690 -13.53 -33.32 17.96
CA LEU A 690 -13.47 -34.19 16.78
C LEU A 690 -12.07 -34.07 16.17
N HIS A 691 -11.49 -35.20 15.77
CA HIS A 691 -10.36 -35.24 14.85
C HIS A 691 -10.53 -36.46 13.95
N GLY A 692 -9.93 -36.43 12.77
CA GLY A 692 -10.08 -37.53 11.84
C GLY A 692 -9.54 -37.22 10.47
N ASN A 693 -9.45 -38.24 9.64
CA ASN A 693 -8.90 -38.14 8.30
C ASN A 693 -9.76 -38.93 7.33
N SER A 694 -9.80 -38.44 6.11
CA SER A 694 -10.39 -39.10 4.96
C SER A 694 -9.36 -39.20 3.84
N TRP A 695 -9.25 -40.37 3.22
CA TRP A 695 -8.30 -40.61 2.13
C TRP A 695 -8.86 -41.62 1.12
N VAL A 696 -8.29 -41.60 -0.09
CA VAL A 696 -8.62 -42.57 -1.13
C VAL A 696 -7.74 -43.81 -0.96
N ASP A 697 -8.37 -44.96 -0.77
CA ASP A 697 -7.69 -46.25 -0.75
C ASP A 697 -7.83 -46.93 -2.12
N THR A 698 -6.70 -47.16 -2.78
CA THR A 698 -6.63 -47.78 -4.11
C THR A 698 -6.19 -49.25 -4.10
N GLU A 699 -5.85 -49.81 -2.92
CA GLU A 699 -5.31 -51.17 -2.82
C GLU A 699 -6.39 -52.26 -2.88
N GLU A 700 -7.62 -51.95 -2.48
CA GLU A 700 -8.67 -52.95 -2.26
C GLU A 700 -9.62 -53.17 -3.45
N VAL A 701 -9.86 -52.13 -4.24
CA VAL A 701 -10.78 -52.13 -5.39
C VAL A 701 -10.16 -51.30 -6.50
N GLY A 702 -10.10 -51.83 -7.73
CA GLY A 702 -9.45 -51.16 -8.87
C GLY A 702 -10.02 -49.80 -9.29
N SER A 703 -11.07 -49.30 -8.61
CA SER A 703 -11.70 -47.99 -8.79
C SER A 703 -11.46 -47.00 -7.63
N GLY A 704 -10.72 -47.39 -6.57
CA GLY A 704 -10.54 -46.58 -5.36
C GLY A 704 -11.79 -46.52 -4.47
N VAL A 705 -11.60 -46.38 -3.15
CA VAL A 705 -12.67 -46.18 -2.16
C VAL A 705 -12.28 -45.03 -1.25
N LEU A 706 -13.17 -44.06 -1.03
CA LEU A 706 -12.95 -43.00 -0.04
C LEU A 706 -13.23 -43.60 1.34
N ARG A 707 -12.23 -43.63 2.20
CA ARG A 707 -12.32 -44.08 3.60
C ARG A 707 -12.22 -42.87 4.52
N SER A 708 -12.94 -42.92 5.63
CA SER A 708 -12.92 -41.91 6.68
C SER A 708 -12.81 -42.57 8.04
N GLU A 709 -11.84 -42.14 8.84
CA GLU A 709 -11.70 -42.51 10.25
C GLU A 709 -11.80 -41.23 11.08
N MET A 710 -12.69 -41.22 12.07
CA MET A 710 -12.89 -40.05 12.93
C MET A 710 -13.07 -40.47 14.39
N GLU A 711 -12.56 -39.67 15.31
CA GLU A 711 -12.78 -39.80 16.74
C GLU A 711 -13.56 -38.59 17.25
N LEU A 712 -14.75 -38.84 17.78
CA LEU A 712 -15.62 -37.84 18.39
C LEU A 712 -15.67 -38.07 19.90
N GLN A 713 -15.53 -37.00 20.67
CA GLN A 713 -15.66 -36.96 22.12
C GLN A 713 -16.71 -35.93 22.50
N ILE A 714 -17.65 -36.32 23.37
CA ILE A 714 -18.66 -35.41 23.91
C ILE A 714 -18.59 -35.39 25.44
N ARG A 715 -18.23 -34.23 25.99
CA ARG A 715 -18.10 -33.98 27.43
C ARG A 715 -19.44 -33.51 27.99
N ASN A 716 -19.87 -34.10 29.12
CA ASN A 716 -21.13 -33.81 29.80
C ASN A 716 -22.36 -33.94 28.88
N PHE A 717 -22.43 -35.03 28.10
CA PHE A 717 -23.51 -35.29 27.13
C PHE A 717 -24.92 -35.13 27.73
N ASP A 718 -25.15 -35.60 28.95
CA ASP A 718 -26.45 -35.51 29.62
C ASP A 718 -26.87 -34.06 29.89
N THR A 719 -25.93 -33.22 30.30
CA THR A 719 -26.20 -31.79 30.54
C THR A 719 -26.50 -31.06 29.24
N LEU A 720 -25.77 -31.37 28.16
CA LEU A 720 -26.05 -30.82 26.83
C LEU A 720 -27.42 -31.26 26.30
N LEU A 721 -27.82 -32.51 26.56
CA LEU A 721 -29.12 -33.04 26.20
C LEU A 721 -30.26 -32.32 26.93
N ASP A 722 -30.14 -32.14 28.25
CA ASP A 722 -31.14 -31.43 29.04
C ASP A 722 -31.34 -29.99 28.51
N LEU A 723 -30.24 -29.31 28.18
CA LEU A 723 -30.27 -27.96 27.61
C LEU A 723 -30.91 -27.92 26.22
N ALA A 724 -30.60 -28.87 25.33
CA ALA A 724 -31.24 -28.98 24.02
C ALA A 724 -32.76 -29.21 24.14
N LEU A 725 -33.20 -29.99 25.12
CA LEU A 725 -34.62 -30.24 25.38
C LEU A 725 -35.34 -29.01 25.97
N GLU A 726 -34.63 -28.17 26.74
CA GLU A 726 -35.16 -26.90 27.23
C GLU A 726 -35.37 -25.90 26.11
N LEU A 727 -34.44 -25.85 25.15
CA LEU A 727 -34.48 -24.94 24.00
C LEU A 727 -35.39 -25.39 22.85
N ALA A 728 -35.79 -26.66 22.82
CA ALA A 728 -36.67 -27.19 21.77
C ALA A 728 -38.04 -26.49 21.75
N ASP A 729 -38.43 -26.03 20.57
CA ASP A 729 -39.62 -25.19 20.32
C ASP A 729 -40.93 -25.97 20.52
N ASN A 730 -40.89 -27.30 20.31
CA ASN A 730 -42.09 -28.14 20.32
C ASN A 730 -41.82 -29.59 20.72
N ASP A 731 -42.90 -30.34 21.00
CA ASP A 731 -42.82 -31.74 21.43
C ASP A 731 -42.25 -32.69 20.36
N GLN A 732 -42.40 -32.38 19.07
CA GLN A 732 -41.85 -33.22 17.99
C GLN A 732 -40.33 -33.11 17.95
N GLU A 733 -39.80 -31.90 18.05
CA GLU A 733 -38.36 -31.64 18.13
C GLU A 733 -37.76 -32.30 19.40
N ARG A 734 -38.43 -32.18 20.55
CA ARG A 734 -38.03 -32.89 21.78
C ARG A 734 -37.96 -34.40 21.58
N GLN A 735 -38.93 -35.00 20.88
CA GLN A 735 -38.91 -36.42 20.55
C GLN A 735 -37.78 -36.81 19.62
N GLN A 736 -37.47 -35.98 18.61
CA GLN A 736 -36.36 -36.19 17.70
C GLN A 736 -35.01 -36.12 18.44
N ILE A 737 -34.81 -35.08 19.27
CA ILE A 737 -33.61 -34.93 20.11
C ILE A 737 -33.43 -36.15 21.02
N MET A 738 -34.49 -36.60 21.70
CA MET A 738 -34.44 -37.80 22.54
C MET A 738 -34.11 -39.08 21.75
N GLY A 739 -34.65 -39.21 20.54
CA GLY A 739 -34.37 -40.33 19.65
C GLY A 739 -32.89 -40.40 19.27
N ILE A 740 -32.34 -39.28 18.78
CA ILE A 740 -30.92 -39.15 18.43
C ILE A 740 -30.03 -39.42 19.65
N ALA A 741 -30.37 -38.83 20.80
CA ALA A 741 -29.58 -38.99 22.01
C ALA A 741 -29.57 -40.42 22.54
N THR A 742 -30.67 -41.16 22.38
CA THR A 742 -30.72 -42.58 22.74
C THR A 742 -29.77 -43.41 21.87
N ILE A 743 -29.74 -43.15 20.57
CA ILE A 743 -28.83 -43.82 19.63
C ILE A 743 -27.38 -43.52 20.00
N LEU A 744 -27.04 -42.25 20.25
CA LEU A 744 -25.70 -41.84 20.65
C LEU A 744 -25.27 -42.51 21.97
N LYS A 745 -26.10 -42.50 23.02
CA LYS A 745 -25.79 -43.20 24.29
C LYS A 745 -25.60 -44.71 24.13
N MET A 746 -26.31 -45.34 23.21
CA MET A 746 -26.15 -46.77 22.95
C MET A 746 -24.87 -47.10 22.18
N ALA A 747 -24.45 -46.20 21.29
CA ALA A 747 -23.28 -46.41 20.44
C ALA A 747 -21.95 -45.97 21.09
N GLY A 748 -21.99 -44.97 21.97
CA GLY A 748 -20.82 -44.38 22.62
C GLY A 748 -20.28 -45.19 23.80
N GLU A 749 -18.99 -45.04 24.09
CA GLU A 749 -18.38 -45.54 25.32
C GLU A 749 -18.20 -44.39 26.32
N GLU A 750 -18.88 -44.47 27.46
CA GLU A 750 -18.76 -43.48 28.53
C GLU A 750 -17.53 -43.77 29.42
N ARG A 751 -16.68 -42.76 29.62
CA ARG A 751 -15.54 -42.81 30.55
C ARG A 751 -15.45 -41.48 31.32
N GLU A 752 -14.79 -41.49 32.46
CA GLU A 752 -14.45 -40.24 33.17
C GLU A 752 -13.13 -39.68 32.63
N ASN A 753 -13.05 -38.35 32.45
CA ASN A 753 -11.80 -37.65 32.16
C ASN A 753 -10.95 -37.45 33.43
N ASP A 754 -9.76 -36.86 33.29
CA ASP A 754 -8.85 -36.59 34.42
C ASP A 754 -9.44 -35.67 35.51
N ALA A 755 -10.49 -34.90 35.18
CA ALA A 755 -11.23 -34.04 36.10
C ALA A 755 -12.43 -34.75 36.76
N GLY A 756 -12.70 -36.02 36.42
CA GLY A 756 -13.84 -36.79 36.92
C GLY A 756 -15.17 -36.49 36.21
N GLU A 757 -15.14 -35.85 35.04
CA GLU A 757 -16.33 -35.52 34.26
C GLU A 757 -16.62 -36.64 33.24
N PRO A 758 -17.90 -36.96 32.98
CA PRO A 758 -18.29 -37.97 31.99
C PRO A 758 -18.01 -37.49 30.55
N VAL A 759 -17.33 -38.32 29.78
CA VAL A 759 -17.02 -38.13 28.36
C VAL A 759 -17.46 -39.36 27.58
N HIS A 760 -18.25 -39.15 26.53
CA HIS A 760 -18.65 -40.20 25.59
C HIS A 760 -17.67 -40.22 24.41
N PHE A 761 -17.10 -41.40 24.13
CA PHE A 761 -16.15 -41.63 23.04
C PHE A 761 -16.81 -42.40 21.89
N TYR A 762 -16.54 -41.94 20.67
CA TYR A 762 -17.04 -42.54 19.44
C TYR A 762 -15.90 -42.64 18.42
N HIS A 763 -15.56 -43.86 18.03
CA HIS A 763 -14.68 -44.12 16.89
C HIS A 763 -15.54 -44.44 15.66
N LEU A 764 -15.58 -43.52 14.71
CA LEU A 764 -16.38 -43.57 13.51
C LEU A 764 -15.52 -44.07 12.35
N HIS A 765 -16.01 -45.08 11.62
CA HIS A 765 -15.42 -45.52 10.37
C HIS A 765 -16.49 -45.49 9.28
N ALA A 766 -16.22 -44.78 8.19
CA ALA A 766 -17.14 -44.66 7.06
C ALA A 766 -16.42 -44.87 5.74
N ASN A 767 -17.13 -45.33 4.71
CA ASN A 767 -16.60 -45.33 3.35
C ASN A 767 -17.65 -44.99 2.28
N SER A 768 -17.17 -44.71 1.06
CA SER A 768 -18.02 -44.41 -0.09
C SER A 768 -18.91 -45.57 -0.57
N LEU A 769 -18.76 -46.78 -0.02
CA LEU A 769 -19.62 -47.93 -0.30
C LEU A 769 -20.84 -48.01 0.62
N GLY A 770 -20.98 -47.06 1.56
CA GLY A 770 -22.09 -46.98 2.51
C GLY A 770 -21.88 -47.80 3.79
N GLU A 771 -20.67 -48.29 4.04
CA GLU A 771 -20.34 -48.87 5.34
C GLU A 771 -20.16 -47.74 6.35
N PHE A 772 -20.88 -47.82 7.48
CA PHE A 772 -20.79 -46.85 8.58
C PHE A 772 -20.79 -47.59 9.91
N GLN A 773 -19.66 -47.52 10.62
CA GLN A 773 -19.45 -48.18 11.90
C GLN A 773 -19.15 -47.17 12.99
N VAL A 774 -19.65 -47.44 14.20
CA VAL A 774 -19.35 -46.67 15.42
C VAL A 774 -18.88 -47.63 16.49
N ASN A 775 -17.68 -47.42 17.01
CA ASN A 775 -17.03 -48.31 17.99
C ASN A 775 -17.03 -49.79 17.54
N GLY A 776 -16.90 -50.03 16.23
CA GLY A 776 -16.93 -51.37 15.61
C GLY A 776 -18.31 -51.97 15.41
N HIS A 777 -19.39 -51.24 15.72
CA HIS A 777 -20.78 -51.66 15.47
C HIS A 777 -21.31 -51.02 14.18
N ASP A 778 -21.83 -51.83 13.27
CA ASP A 778 -22.48 -51.37 12.05
C ASP A 778 -23.81 -50.65 12.37
N LEU A 779 -23.87 -49.35 12.09
CA LEU A 779 -25.06 -48.53 12.23
C LEU A 779 -25.68 -48.15 10.87
N GLY A 780 -25.13 -48.63 9.75
CA GLY A 780 -25.67 -48.34 8.41
C GLY A 780 -27.14 -48.73 8.27
N MET A 781 -27.56 -49.81 8.93
CA MET A 781 -28.97 -50.26 8.93
C MET A 781 -29.94 -49.32 9.65
N LEU A 782 -29.47 -48.44 10.54
CA LEU A 782 -30.32 -47.48 11.27
C LEU A 782 -30.46 -46.15 10.53
N LEU A 783 -29.50 -45.78 9.69
CA LEU A 783 -29.49 -44.53 8.93
C LEU A 783 -30.19 -44.66 7.56
N MET A 784 -30.30 -45.88 7.01
CA MET A 784 -30.98 -46.12 5.72
C MET A 784 -32.52 -46.29 5.82
N ASP A 785 -33.14 -46.10 6.99
CA ASP A 785 -34.58 -46.28 7.20
C ASP A 785 -35.40 -44.98 7.13
N GLU A 786 -34.96 -43.98 6.36
CA GLU A 786 -35.80 -42.85 5.91
C GLU A 786 -36.17 -43.01 4.43
N GLY A 787 -36.91 -44.07 4.15
CA GLY A 787 -37.72 -44.19 2.93
C GLY A 787 -39.14 -43.69 3.18
N HIS A 788 -39.33 -42.38 3.39
CA HIS A 788 -40.63 -41.70 3.28
C HIS A 788 -40.53 -40.37 2.53
#